data_AF-A0AAQ3LZQ7-F1
#
_entry.id   AF-A0AAQ3LZQ7-F1
#
_cell.length_a   1.000
_cell.length_b   1.000
_cell.length_c   1.000
_cell.angle_alpha   90.00
_cell.angle_beta   90.00
_cell.angle_gamma   90.00
#
_symmetry.space_group_name_H-M   'P 1'
#
loop_
_entity.id
_entity.type
_entity.pdbx_description
1 polymer ?
#
loop_
_entity_poly.entity_id
_entity_poly.type
_entity_poly.pdbx_seq_one_letter_code
_entity_poly.pdbx_strand_id
1 'polypeptide(L)'
;MSFVLDQVRRIDAQLDRVQLANFPAATATTNTTAQLETRIKPSERQLALQTAIRSLAPGTSDSRALLKPTQIQQLLSILLPKDDFVSAAVFRDDSQTLSKDAVEEELEWLVISKATTQVYGHVLDRILGETVSLANDLYYWDSVLGSRSYTALYGVQISPFRFRDWTNTIWTDVKARGGRFSVRGAGQDASDSITQSWTEFYGLVKQVVEERSVESVGRQVATPITRLRRDIRQKQAHLKKIRLRNANALGVLLGEGLANESVHGDGLVTPNSTNVQHRWKTSMARNVALMEAVLVKVNDLETPVDKFDTAIGELTEDDPLYMQEVGETSSEAGPLIPQTVAERLARVLAMALPQYTSSTGLTVRDNGKPSRLVRYWLPVTLGIISSSTILRILVNRQAEILQWVQDLGLTAIDFWRNWVIEPTRKVIQTIRHDEASEVSIMSKRSLEGDRDSLERMVVDFAIENPANATGSSAKLSEAQIADIRLQVREGDLTPVLRAYEKDLTSPFIGAVRGNLIRALLIQIQKTKVDVEIAMGGIDSLLKSQELVFGFIGLTPGLLVSYFVGRWVHSIFTTKRGSAAARKSGQMVRQLRNIDRILTAAQPTDFGELHYKDQGLLICEVHVLRQAVEKAMPAAVYREFGEDSKELCDVRSGLERQRMVANRIRWAYKRFLN
;
A
#
# COMPACT_ATOMS: atom_id res chain seq x y z
N MET A 1 11.26 -12.12 -3.55
CA MET A 1 11.62 -13.34 -4.33
C MET A 1 10.47 -13.73 -5.26
N SER A 2 10.71 -13.92 -6.57
CA SER A 2 9.66 -14.30 -7.52
C SER A 2 9.54 -15.82 -7.68
N PHE A 3 8.31 -16.30 -7.90
CA PHE A 3 7.99 -17.70 -8.18
C PHE A 3 8.87 -18.31 -9.29
N VAL A 4 9.14 -17.53 -10.34
CA VAL A 4 9.96 -17.96 -11.49
C VAL A 4 11.39 -18.29 -11.08
N LEU A 5 12.00 -17.48 -10.20
CA LEU A 5 13.36 -17.75 -9.73
C LEU A 5 13.45 -19.02 -8.89
N ASP A 6 12.42 -19.31 -8.10
CA ASP A 6 12.35 -20.56 -7.34
C ASP A 6 12.27 -21.78 -8.26
N GLN A 7 11.51 -21.68 -9.38
CA GLN A 7 11.42 -22.76 -10.37
C GLN A 7 12.74 -22.96 -11.12
N VAL A 8 13.39 -21.89 -11.57
CA VAL A 8 14.69 -21.96 -12.27
C VAL A 8 15.76 -22.59 -11.36
N ARG A 9 15.84 -22.19 -10.09
CA ARG A 9 16.77 -22.78 -9.12
C ARG A 9 16.45 -24.25 -8.84
N ARG A 10 15.17 -24.63 -8.79
CA ARG A 10 14.75 -26.02 -8.58
C ARG A 10 15.15 -26.91 -9.74
N ILE A 11 14.85 -26.48 -10.97
CA ILE A 11 15.19 -27.22 -12.20
C ILE A 11 16.71 -27.36 -12.32
N ASP A 12 17.48 -26.28 -12.10
CA ASP A 12 18.95 -26.32 -12.15
C ASP A 12 19.53 -27.25 -11.07
N ALA A 13 19.01 -27.21 -9.84
CA ALA A 13 19.47 -28.10 -8.77
C ALA A 13 19.20 -29.59 -9.06
N GLN A 14 18.17 -29.91 -9.84
CA GLN A 14 17.92 -31.29 -10.27
C GLN A 14 18.73 -31.70 -11.48
N LEU A 15 18.95 -30.77 -12.41
CA LEU A 15 19.86 -30.99 -13.52
C LEU A 15 21.28 -31.28 -13.00
N ASP A 16 21.73 -30.58 -11.95
CA ASP A 16 23.01 -30.86 -11.27
C ASP A 16 23.01 -32.25 -10.60
N ARG A 17 21.87 -32.74 -10.09
CA ARG A 17 21.77 -34.12 -9.56
C ARG A 17 21.86 -35.18 -10.66
N VAL A 18 21.20 -34.95 -11.80
CA VAL A 18 21.27 -35.83 -12.98
C VAL A 18 22.70 -35.86 -13.53
N GLN A 19 23.38 -34.71 -13.55
CA GLN A 19 24.81 -34.64 -13.91
C GLN A 19 25.68 -35.49 -13.01
N LEU A 20 25.52 -35.37 -11.68
CA LEU A 20 26.30 -36.14 -10.70
C LEU A 20 26.04 -37.64 -10.79
N ALA A 21 24.85 -38.07 -11.23
CA ALA A 21 24.53 -39.48 -11.46
C ALA A 21 25.10 -40.03 -12.78
N ASN A 22 25.32 -39.17 -13.78
CA ASN A 22 25.79 -39.57 -15.11
C ASN A 22 27.32 -39.61 -15.24
N PHE A 23 28.07 -38.86 -14.42
CA PHE A 23 29.53 -39.04 -14.35
C PHE A 23 29.85 -40.38 -13.67
N PRO A 24 30.53 -41.33 -14.35
CA PRO A 24 30.87 -42.60 -13.73
C PRO A 24 31.72 -42.34 -12.50
N ALA A 25 31.29 -42.88 -11.35
CA ALA A 25 32.08 -42.92 -10.13
C ALA A 25 33.40 -43.62 -10.46
N ALA A 26 34.44 -42.83 -10.70
CA ALA A 26 35.80 -43.34 -10.74
C ALA A 26 36.04 -44.04 -9.39
N THR A 27 36.45 -45.31 -9.48
CA THR A 27 36.92 -46.19 -8.41
C THR A 27 35.88 -46.74 -7.42
N ALA A 28 35.39 -47.96 -7.69
CA ALA A 28 35.16 -48.96 -6.64
C ALA A 28 35.08 -50.40 -7.20
N THR A 29 36.07 -50.84 -7.98
CA THR A 29 36.40 -52.27 -8.06
C THR A 29 37.90 -52.44 -8.23
N THR A 30 38.48 -53.05 -7.20
CA THR A 30 39.85 -53.51 -7.03
C THR A 30 40.31 -54.46 -8.16
N ASN A 31 41.42 -54.16 -8.83
CA ASN A 31 42.66 -54.97 -8.85
C ASN A 31 43.51 -54.76 -10.12
N THR A 32 44.83 -54.88 -9.90
CA THR A 32 45.92 -55.17 -10.86
C THR A 32 46.50 -54.04 -11.72
N THR A 33 47.58 -53.46 -11.16
CA THR A 33 48.90 -53.20 -11.77
C THR A 33 49.01 -52.44 -13.10
N ALA A 34 49.61 -51.25 -12.96
CA ALA A 34 50.59 -50.65 -13.86
C ALA A 34 50.19 -50.45 -15.34
N GLN A 35 49.71 -49.24 -15.67
CA GLN A 35 50.02 -48.56 -16.93
C GLN A 35 49.64 -47.06 -16.87
N LEU A 36 50.68 -46.22 -16.88
CA LEU A 36 50.75 -44.86 -17.45
C LEU A 36 49.64 -43.85 -17.10
N GLU A 37 49.94 -42.99 -16.12
CA GLU A 37 49.33 -41.67 -15.97
C GLU A 37 49.62 -40.78 -17.18
N THR A 38 48.79 -40.84 -18.23
CA THR A 38 48.64 -39.70 -19.14
C THR A 38 47.50 -38.82 -18.59
N ARG A 39 47.85 -37.81 -17.78
CA ARG A 39 46.96 -36.67 -17.53
C ARG A 39 46.71 -35.96 -18.87
N ILE A 40 45.63 -36.32 -19.56
CA ILE A 40 45.14 -35.62 -20.75
C ILE A 40 44.75 -34.21 -20.27
N LYS A 41 45.47 -33.17 -20.73
CA LYS A 41 45.06 -31.78 -20.52
C LYS A 41 43.69 -31.58 -21.20
N PRO A 42 42.69 -30.97 -20.54
CA PRO A 42 41.39 -30.72 -21.15
C PRO A 42 41.56 -29.86 -22.42
N SER A 43 40.78 -30.15 -23.47
CA SER A 43 40.82 -29.37 -24.70
C SER A 43 40.39 -27.92 -24.42
N GLU A 44 40.88 -26.95 -25.21
CA GLU A 44 40.49 -25.54 -25.08
C GLU A 44 38.96 -25.36 -25.20
N ARG A 45 38.32 -26.19 -26.04
CA ARG A 45 36.86 -26.27 -26.19
C ARG A 45 36.16 -26.79 -24.93
N GLN A 46 36.67 -27.84 -24.30
CA GLN A 46 36.12 -28.36 -23.04
C GLN A 46 36.17 -27.32 -21.91
N LEU A 47 37.25 -26.54 -21.82
CA LEU A 47 37.36 -25.43 -20.86
C LEU A 47 36.36 -24.30 -21.18
N ALA A 48 36.16 -23.97 -22.46
CA ALA A 48 35.15 -23.00 -22.88
C ALA A 48 33.72 -23.48 -22.54
N LEU A 49 33.42 -24.76 -22.71
CA LEU A 49 32.11 -25.33 -22.34
C LEU A 49 31.92 -25.35 -20.82
N GLN A 50 32.93 -25.76 -20.04
CA GLN A 50 32.85 -25.74 -18.57
C GLN A 50 32.69 -24.33 -17.99
N THR A 51 33.38 -23.34 -18.57
CA THR A 51 33.19 -21.94 -18.19
C THR A 51 31.81 -21.42 -18.59
N ALA A 52 31.27 -21.84 -19.74
CA ALA A 52 29.89 -21.57 -20.13
C ALA A 52 28.90 -22.16 -19.11
N ILE A 53 28.97 -23.46 -18.81
CA ILE A 53 28.11 -24.13 -17.80
C ILE A 53 28.11 -23.37 -16.47
N ARG A 54 29.29 -22.97 -15.98
CA ARG A 54 29.41 -22.21 -14.73
C ARG A 54 28.80 -20.82 -14.81
N SER A 55 28.89 -20.17 -15.97
CA SER A 55 28.30 -18.85 -16.19
C SER A 55 26.77 -18.89 -16.37
N LEU A 56 26.22 -19.98 -16.90
CA LEU A 56 24.78 -20.21 -17.07
C LEU A 56 24.06 -20.62 -15.79
N ALA A 57 24.79 -21.14 -14.81
CA ALA A 57 24.22 -21.52 -13.52
C ALA A 57 23.61 -20.29 -12.79
N PRO A 58 22.38 -20.39 -12.27
CA PRO A 58 21.71 -19.31 -11.57
C PRO A 58 22.51 -18.89 -10.34
N GLY A 59 22.79 -17.59 -10.21
CA GLY A 59 23.49 -17.04 -9.05
C GLY A 59 22.68 -17.16 -7.76
N THR A 60 23.38 -17.21 -6.62
CA THR A 60 22.79 -17.20 -5.27
C THR A 60 22.03 -15.90 -4.96
N SER A 61 22.31 -14.82 -5.70
CA SER A 61 21.62 -13.53 -5.60
C SER A 61 20.46 -13.44 -6.59
N ASP A 62 19.32 -12.90 -6.16
CA ASP A 62 18.10 -12.77 -7.00
C ASP A 62 18.34 -11.96 -8.29
N SER A 63 19.25 -10.98 -8.27
CA SER A 63 19.62 -10.18 -9.46
C SER A 63 20.50 -10.93 -10.47
N ARG A 64 21.10 -12.06 -10.06
CA ARG A 64 21.96 -12.91 -10.89
C ARG A 64 21.31 -14.27 -11.19
N ALA A 65 20.07 -14.47 -10.78
CA ALA A 65 19.38 -15.74 -10.96
C ALA A 65 18.86 -15.92 -12.41
N LEU A 66 18.53 -14.83 -13.11
CA LEU A 66 18.25 -14.82 -14.56
C LEU A 66 19.29 -13.97 -15.30
N LEU A 67 20.01 -14.59 -16.23
CA LEU A 67 21.00 -13.89 -17.06
C LEU A 67 20.33 -13.05 -18.15
N LYS A 68 21.00 -12.03 -18.69
CA LYS A 68 20.41 -11.26 -19.79
C LYS A 68 20.27 -12.15 -21.04
N PRO A 69 19.19 -12.01 -21.84
CA PRO A 69 19.03 -12.75 -23.11
C PRO A 69 20.26 -12.67 -24.02
N THR A 70 20.90 -11.51 -24.11
CA THR A 70 22.12 -11.31 -24.92
C THR A 70 23.31 -12.12 -24.42
N GLN A 71 23.43 -12.34 -23.10
CA GLN A 71 24.50 -13.16 -22.52
C GLN A 71 24.27 -14.64 -22.82
N ILE A 72 23.01 -15.09 -22.76
CA ILE A 72 22.64 -16.47 -23.11
C ILE A 72 22.92 -16.73 -24.59
N GLN A 73 22.59 -15.78 -25.48
CA GLN A 73 22.92 -15.89 -26.92
C GLN A 73 24.43 -15.97 -27.18
N GLN A 74 25.23 -15.16 -26.49
CA GLN A 74 26.69 -15.22 -26.59
C GLN A 74 27.25 -16.57 -26.16
N LEU A 75 26.70 -17.16 -25.10
CA LEU A 75 27.15 -18.45 -24.59
C LEU A 75 26.67 -19.62 -25.46
N LEU A 76 25.48 -19.52 -26.05
CA LEU A 76 24.98 -20.48 -27.04
C LEU A 76 25.76 -20.43 -28.35
N SER A 77 26.31 -19.27 -28.74
CA SER A 77 27.14 -19.14 -29.94
C SER A 77 28.45 -19.94 -29.90
N ILE A 78 28.85 -20.41 -28.71
CA ILE A 78 30.00 -21.33 -28.52
C ILE A 78 29.66 -22.74 -29.03
N LEU A 79 28.37 -23.12 -29.01
CA LEU A 79 27.86 -24.41 -29.46
C LEU A 79 27.52 -24.43 -30.96
N LEU A 80 27.24 -23.27 -31.55
CA LEU A 80 26.95 -23.19 -32.98
C LEU A 80 28.26 -23.34 -33.78
N PRO A 81 28.29 -24.14 -34.85
CA PRO A 81 29.46 -24.26 -35.69
C PRO A 81 29.84 -22.87 -36.25
N LYS A 82 31.08 -22.44 -36.00
CA LYS A 82 31.71 -21.42 -36.85
C LYS A 82 31.95 -22.09 -38.19
N ASP A 83 31.62 -21.45 -39.29
CA ASP A 83 31.74 -21.93 -40.70
C ASP A 83 33.18 -22.32 -41.15
N ASP A 84 34.09 -22.64 -40.25
CA ASP A 84 35.48 -23.02 -40.54
C ASP A 84 35.69 -24.54 -40.45
N PHE A 85 35.02 -25.33 -41.30
CA PHE A 85 35.37 -26.74 -41.51
C PHE A 85 35.44 -27.10 -42.99
N VAL A 86 36.58 -26.79 -43.62
CA VAL A 86 37.01 -27.44 -44.87
C VAL A 86 38.40 -28.09 -44.76
N SER A 87 39.20 -27.91 -43.69
CA SER A 87 40.64 -28.28 -43.78
C SER A 87 41.24 -29.20 -42.71
N ALA A 88 40.46 -29.93 -41.89
CA ALA A 88 41.04 -30.73 -40.79
C ALA A 88 40.70 -32.23 -40.78
N ALA A 89 40.29 -32.82 -41.91
CA ALA A 89 39.92 -34.24 -42.01
C ALA A 89 41.03 -35.14 -42.61
N VAL A 90 42.30 -34.91 -42.30
CA VAL A 90 43.39 -35.76 -42.80
C VAL A 90 44.35 -36.12 -41.65
N PHE A 91 44.24 -37.38 -41.20
CA PHE A 91 45.03 -38.12 -40.20
C PHE A 91 44.91 -37.74 -38.72
N ARG A 92 43.97 -38.35 -37.97
CA ARG A 92 44.11 -38.58 -36.51
C ARG A 92 43.42 -39.88 -36.06
N ASP A 93 44.08 -40.55 -35.11
CA ASP A 93 43.87 -41.89 -34.55
C ASP A 93 42.45 -42.11 -33.93
N ASP A 94 41.70 -43.09 -34.44
CA ASP A 94 40.24 -43.24 -34.25
C ASP A 94 39.77 -43.67 -32.85
N SER A 95 40.63 -44.22 -32.00
CA SER A 95 40.20 -44.78 -30.70
C SER A 95 40.15 -43.75 -29.55
N GLN A 96 40.96 -42.69 -29.60
CA GLN A 96 40.97 -41.63 -28.59
C GLN A 96 40.05 -40.45 -28.94
N THR A 97 39.72 -40.26 -30.21
CA THR A 97 38.77 -39.24 -30.69
C THR A 97 37.34 -39.58 -30.26
N LEU A 98 36.90 -40.83 -30.46
CA LEU A 98 35.55 -41.30 -30.09
C LEU A 98 35.20 -41.02 -28.61
N SER A 99 36.16 -41.22 -27.69
CA SER A 99 35.93 -40.95 -26.25
C SER A 99 35.93 -39.45 -25.90
N LYS A 100 36.70 -38.63 -26.62
CA LYS A 100 36.73 -37.17 -26.43
C LYS A 100 35.49 -36.51 -27.02
N ASP A 101 34.99 -37.04 -28.13
CA ASP A 101 33.78 -36.58 -28.79
C ASP A 101 32.53 -36.87 -27.93
N ALA A 102 32.49 -38.01 -27.23
CA ALA A 102 31.40 -38.33 -26.29
C ALA A 102 31.35 -37.39 -25.07
N VAL A 103 32.52 -37.06 -24.48
CA VAL A 103 32.59 -36.10 -23.36
C VAL A 103 32.26 -34.68 -23.81
N GLU A 104 32.68 -34.29 -25.03
CA GLU A 104 32.30 -33.00 -25.61
C GLU A 104 30.80 -32.93 -25.88
N GLU A 105 30.19 -33.98 -26.45
CA GLU A 105 28.73 -34.04 -26.66
C GLU A 105 27.95 -33.94 -25.34
N GLU A 106 28.39 -34.63 -24.27
CA GLU A 106 27.79 -34.51 -22.95
C GLU A 106 27.85 -33.07 -22.44
N LEU A 107 29.00 -32.41 -22.53
CA LEU A 107 29.16 -31.01 -22.12
C LEU A 107 28.28 -30.05 -22.96
N GLU A 108 28.10 -30.32 -24.26
CA GLU A 108 27.20 -29.56 -25.13
C GLU A 108 25.75 -29.66 -24.65
N TRP A 109 25.27 -30.86 -24.33
CA TRP A 109 23.94 -31.08 -23.76
C TRP A 109 23.77 -30.43 -22.37
N LEU A 110 24.84 -30.33 -21.58
CA LEU A 110 24.81 -29.60 -20.30
C LEU A 110 24.68 -28.09 -20.49
N VAL A 111 25.36 -27.51 -21.48
CA VAL A 111 25.16 -26.09 -21.81
C VAL A 111 23.74 -25.86 -22.31
N ILE A 112 23.21 -26.73 -23.18
CA ILE A 112 21.83 -26.63 -23.71
C ILE A 112 20.80 -26.73 -22.59
N SER A 113 20.93 -27.68 -21.66
CA SER A 113 19.98 -27.83 -20.56
C SER A 113 19.99 -26.64 -19.59
N LYS A 114 21.17 -26.10 -19.24
CA LYS A 114 21.24 -24.86 -18.44
C LYS A 114 20.70 -23.66 -19.21
N ALA A 115 20.96 -23.55 -20.51
CA ALA A 115 20.40 -22.51 -21.37
C ALA A 115 18.88 -22.60 -21.49
N THR A 116 18.35 -23.82 -21.65
CA THR A 116 16.92 -24.10 -21.74
C THR A 116 16.22 -23.73 -20.44
N THR A 117 16.81 -24.05 -19.29
CA THR A 117 16.30 -23.65 -17.97
C THR A 117 16.24 -22.13 -17.81
N GLN A 118 17.28 -21.41 -18.23
CA GLN A 118 17.31 -19.94 -18.20
C GLN A 118 16.28 -19.32 -19.16
N VAL A 119 16.16 -19.83 -20.38
CA VAL A 119 15.18 -19.34 -21.37
C VAL A 119 13.75 -19.65 -20.95
N TYR A 120 13.49 -20.83 -20.40
CA TYR A 120 12.22 -21.18 -19.78
C TYR A 120 11.85 -20.21 -18.66
N GLY A 121 12.81 -19.87 -17.80
CA GLY A 121 12.66 -18.81 -16.81
C GLY A 121 12.27 -17.46 -17.40
N HIS A 122 12.91 -17.03 -18.49
CA HIS A 122 12.54 -15.79 -19.20
C HIS A 122 11.15 -15.84 -19.81
N VAL A 123 10.78 -16.96 -20.44
CA VAL A 123 9.44 -17.15 -21.02
C VAL A 123 8.38 -17.04 -19.93
N LEU A 124 8.56 -17.74 -18.80
CA LEU A 124 7.66 -17.67 -17.66
C LEU A 124 7.59 -16.25 -17.07
N ASP A 125 8.73 -15.59 -16.84
CA ASP A 125 8.75 -14.23 -16.27
C ASP A 125 8.04 -13.21 -17.18
N ARG A 126 8.23 -13.33 -18.50
CA ARG A 126 7.57 -12.45 -19.48
C ARG A 126 6.07 -12.68 -19.55
N ILE A 127 5.61 -13.92 -19.68
CA ILE A 127 4.18 -14.23 -19.75
C ILE A 127 3.51 -13.88 -18.42
N LEU A 128 4.12 -14.23 -17.28
CA LEU A 128 3.62 -13.88 -15.95
C LEU A 128 3.57 -12.36 -15.74
N GLY A 129 4.63 -11.64 -16.11
CA GLY A 129 4.67 -10.18 -16.05
C GLY A 129 3.52 -9.53 -16.83
N GLU A 130 3.26 -10.01 -18.05
CA GLU A 130 2.16 -9.50 -18.88
C GLU A 130 0.77 -9.90 -18.36
N THR A 131 0.58 -11.12 -17.84
CA THR A 131 -0.72 -11.50 -17.22
C THR A 131 -1.05 -10.61 -16.02
N VAL A 132 -0.05 -10.26 -15.20
CA VAL A 132 -0.20 -9.37 -14.05
C VAL A 132 -0.43 -7.92 -14.50
N SER A 133 0.24 -7.46 -15.56
CA SER A 133 0.01 -6.14 -16.16
C SER A 133 -1.44 -6.02 -16.65
N LEU A 134 -1.93 -7.04 -17.36
CA LEU A 134 -3.31 -7.17 -17.86
C LEU A 134 -4.34 -7.21 -16.73
N ALA A 135 -4.06 -7.91 -15.62
CA ALA A 135 -4.95 -7.94 -14.46
C ALA A 135 -5.14 -6.55 -13.83
N ASN A 136 -4.08 -5.74 -13.77
CA ASN A 136 -4.16 -4.36 -13.29
C ASN A 136 -5.00 -3.47 -14.24
N ASP A 137 -4.90 -3.69 -15.54
CA ASP A 137 -5.70 -2.97 -16.55
C ASP A 137 -7.17 -3.38 -16.50
N LEU A 138 -7.46 -4.67 -16.29
CA LEU A 138 -8.81 -5.18 -16.08
C LEU A 138 -9.45 -4.56 -14.83
N TYR A 139 -8.70 -4.49 -13.71
CA TYR A 139 -9.17 -3.85 -12.47
C TYR A 139 -9.48 -2.37 -12.67
N TYR A 140 -8.68 -1.66 -13.48
CA TYR A 140 -8.98 -0.28 -13.85
C TYR A 140 -10.33 -0.20 -14.57
N TRP A 141 -10.57 -1.02 -15.60
CA TRP A 141 -11.82 -1.02 -16.33
C TRP A 141 -13.04 -1.41 -15.47
N ASP A 142 -12.88 -2.38 -14.58
CA ASP A 142 -13.91 -2.73 -13.59
C ASP A 142 -14.24 -1.56 -12.67
N SER A 143 -13.24 -0.80 -12.22
CA SER A 143 -13.46 0.39 -11.41
C SER A 143 -14.20 1.51 -12.17
N VAL A 144 -13.91 1.66 -13.47
CA VAL A 144 -14.58 2.64 -14.34
C VAL A 144 -16.03 2.21 -14.62
N LEU A 145 -16.29 0.93 -14.88
CA LEU A 145 -17.63 0.40 -15.11
C LEU A 145 -18.49 0.32 -13.85
N GLY A 146 -17.87 0.13 -12.69
CA GLY A 146 -18.52 0.03 -11.39
C GLY A 146 -19.11 1.35 -10.90
N SER A 147 -18.63 2.50 -11.39
CA SER A 147 -19.16 3.82 -11.05
C SER A 147 -19.52 4.66 -12.27
N ARG A 148 -20.72 5.25 -12.24
CA ARG A 148 -21.17 6.20 -13.27
C ARG A 148 -20.28 7.46 -13.31
N SER A 149 -19.78 7.92 -12.15
CA SER A 149 -18.91 9.10 -12.08
C SER A 149 -17.55 8.84 -12.72
N TYR A 150 -16.96 7.65 -12.51
CA TYR A 150 -15.70 7.28 -13.16
C TYR A 150 -15.86 7.07 -14.67
N THR A 151 -16.99 6.52 -15.11
CA THR A 151 -17.32 6.45 -16.54
C THR A 151 -17.43 7.85 -17.15
N ALA A 152 -18.12 8.78 -16.50
CA ALA A 152 -18.24 10.16 -16.97
C ALA A 152 -16.88 10.87 -17.02
N LEU A 153 -16.06 10.70 -15.97
CA LEU A 153 -14.71 11.25 -15.90
C LEU A 153 -13.81 10.70 -17.01
N TYR A 154 -13.89 9.40 -17.31
CA TYR A 154 -13.19 8.79 -18.45
C TYR A 154 -13.68 9.37 -19.79
N GLY A 155 -14.98 9.62 -19.93
CA GLY A 155 -15.54 10.29 -21.11
C GLY A 155 -14.98 11.70 -21.31
N VAL A 156 -14.84 12.47 -20.23
CA VAL A 156 -14.18 13.79 -20.23
C VAL A 156 -12.68 13.67 -20.54
N GLN A 157 -12.00 12.65 -20.02
CA GLN A 157 -10.57 12.44 -20.28
C GLN A 157 -10.26 12.19 -21.75
N ILE A 158 -11.13 11.46 -22.46
CA ILE A 158 -10.95 11.09 -23.87
C ILE A 158 -11.60 12.07 -24.85
N SER A 159 -12.40 13.02 -24.36
CA SER A 159 -13.06 14.00 -25.21
C SER A 159 -12.13 14.76 -26.16
N PRO A 160 -10.86 15.11 -25.83
CA PRO A 160 -9.99 15.81 -26.79
C PRO A 160 -9.60 14.96 -27.99
N PHE A 161 -9.34 13.67 -27.77
CA PHE A 161 -9.01 12.73 -28.86
C PHE A 161 -10.23 12.47 -29.73
N ARG A 162 -11.40 12.24 -29.12
CA ARG A 162 -12.65 12.06 -29.87
C ARG A 162 -13.05 13.30 -30.65
N PHE A 163 -12.82 14.49 -30.09
CA PHE A 163 -13.05 15.74 -30.78
C PHE A 163 -12.12 15.86 -31.98
N ARG A 164 -10.83 15.55 -31.83
CA ARG A 164 -9.87 15.52 -32.94
C ARG A 164 -10.29 14.54 -34.04
N ASP A 165 -10.68 13.33 -33.69
CA ASP A 165 -11.12 12.31 -34.66
C ASP A 165 -12.40 12.77 -35.38
N TRP A 166 -13.37 13.31 -34.64
CA TRP A 166 -14.58 13.89 -35.21
C TRP A 166 -14.26 15.06 -36.15
N THR A 167 -13.40 16.01 -35.74
CA THR A 167 -12.98 17.13 -36.61
C THR A 167 -12.21 16.66 -37.83
N ASN A 168 -11.39 15.61 -37.72
CA ASN A 168 -10.68 15.03 -38.84
C ASN A 168 -11.64 14.38 -39.83
N THR A 169 -12.65 13.63 -39.36
CA THR A 169 -13.67 13.04 -40.25
C THR A 169 -14.46 14.11 -40.98
N ILE A 170 -14.86 15.18 -40.29
CA ILE A 170 -15.51 16.31 -40.93
C ILE A 170 -14.57 16.99 -41.92
N TRP A 171 -13.31 17.19 -41.56
CA TRP A 171 -12.31 17.78 -42.44
C TRP A 171 -12.09 16.96 -43.71
N THR A 172 -12.01 15.62 -43.60
CA THR A 172 -11.89 14.74 -44.76
C THR A 172 -13.15 14.76 -45.63
N ASP A 173 -14.34 14.80 -45.02
CA ASP A 173 -15.61 14.87 -45.74
C ASP A 173 -15.78 16.22 -46.46
N VAL A 174 -15.41 17.32 -45.79
CA VAL A 174 -15.37 18.67 -46.35
C VAL A 174 -14.33 18.77 -47.46
N LYS A 175 -13.16 18.13 -47.32
CA LYS A 175 -12.15 18.07 -48.38
C LYS A 175 -12.60 17.22 -49.58
N ALA A 176 -13.34 16.14 -49.34
CA ALA A 176 -13.87 15.27 -50.39
C ALA A 176 -15.00 15.94 -51.18
N ARG A 177 -15.86 16.73 -50.52
CA ARG A 177 -16.95 17.49 -51.16
C ARG A 177 -16.48 18.83 -51.74
N GLY A 178 -15.52 19.48 -51.08
CA GLY A 178 -15.01 20.80 -51.40
C GLY A 178 -13.73 20.79 -52.23
N GLY A 179 -13.67 19.99 -53.30
CA GLY A 179 -12.50 19.73 -54.16
C GLY A 179 -11.75 20.93 -54.77
N ARG A 180 -11.99 22.17 -54.31
CA ARG A 180 -11.24 23.40 -54.63
C ARG A 180 -10.53 24.06 -53.45
N PHE A 181 -10.73 23.62 -52.20
CA PHE A 181 -10.07 24.24 -51.04
C PHE A 181 -8.66 23.68 -50.83
N SER A 182 -7.75 23.95 -51.77
CA SER A 182 -6.32 23.65 -51.58
C SER A 182 -5.63 24.83 -50.90
N VAL A 183 -5.16 24.63 -49.67
CA VAL A 183 -4.36 25.59 -48.87
C VAL A 183 -3.13 26.14 -49.64
N ARG A 184 -2.72 25.48 -50.73
CA ARG A 184 -1.58 25.87 -51.58
C ARG A 184 -1.89 27.02 -52.56
N GLY A 185 -3.16 27.33 -52.82
CA GLY A 185 -3.58 28.47 -53.66
C GLY A 185 -3.88 29.76 -52.87
N ALA A 186 -3.98 29.68 -51.54
CA ALA A 186 -4.30 30.82 -50.68
C ALA A 186 -3.13 31.79 -50.44
N GLY A 187 -1.96 31.52 -51.03
CA GLY A 187 -0.75 32.30 -50.83
C GLY A 187 -0.53 33.45 -51.82
N GLN A 188 -1.31 33.55 -52.90
CA GLN A 188 -1.07 34.56 -53.94
C GLN A 188 -2.15 35.64 -54.06
N ASP A 189 -3.38 35.41 -53.59
CA ASP A 189 -4.40 36.47 -53.54
C ASP A 189 -5.15 36.49 -52.18
N ALA A 190 -4.93 37.60 -51.47
CA ALA A 190 -5.90 38.30 -50.62
C ALA A 190 -5.92 38.09 -49.09
N SER A 191 -5.87 39.24 -48.40
CA SER A 191 -6.42 39.45 -47.07
C SER A 191 -7.95 39.40 -47.04
N ASP A 192 -8.59 39.72 -48.18
CA ASP A 192 -10.05 39.89 -48.29
C ASP A 192 -10.76 38.60 -48.70
N SER A 193 -10.10 37.68 -49.43
CA SER A 193 -10.62 36.35 -49.78
C SER A 193 -10.66 35.40 -48.57
N ILE A 194 -9.86 35.67 -47.54
CA ILE A 194 -9.79 34.83 -46.35
C ILE A 194 -11.14 34.84 -45.63
N THR A 195 -11.76 36.00 -45.42
CA THR A 195 -13.05 36.08 -44.70
C THR A 195 -14.20 35.39 -45.45
N GLN A 196 -14.27 35.54 -46.78
CA GLN A 196 -15.27 34.86 -47.61
C GLN A 196 -15.06 33.35 -47.70
N SER A 197 -13.80 32.91 -47.82
CA SER A 197 -13.45 31.48 -47.81
C SER A 197 -13.72 30.82 -46.46
N TRP A 198 -13.60 31.56 -45.34
CA TRP A 198 -14.06 31.09 -44.03
C TRP A 198 -15.58 30.96 -43.96
N THR A 199 -16.36 31.91 -44.49
CA THR A 199 -17.83 31.80 -44.47
C THR A 199 -18.34 30.64 -45.32
N GLU A 200 -17.74 30.39 -46.48
CA GLU A 200 -18.05 29.23 -47.32
C GLU A 200 -17.67 27.92 -46.62
N PHE A 201 -16.50 27.89 -45.96
CA PHE A 201 -16.09 26.75 -45.15
C PHE A 201 -17.06 26.48 -44.00
N TYR A 202 -17.46 27.50 -43.23
CA TYR A 202 -18.46 27.35 -42.17
C TYR A 202 -19.81 26.90 -42.72
N GLY A 203 -20.22 27.37 -43.90
CA GLY A 203 -21.42 26.91 -44.60
C GLY A 203 -21.35 25.42 -44.95
N LEU A 204 -20.23 24.96 -45.52
CA LEU A 204 -20.00 23.56 -45.87
C LEU A 204 -19.91 22.67 -44.62
N VAL A 205 -19.20 23.10 -43.57
CA VAL A 205 -19.15 22.38 -42.28
C VAL A 205 -20.55 22.30 -41.69
N LYS A 206 -21.31 23.41 -41.67
CA LYS A 206 -22.67 23.44 -41.15
C LYS A 206 -23.57 22.48 -41.90
N GLN A 207 -23.53 22.48 -43.23
CA GLN A 207 -24.33 21.59 -44.07
C GLN A 207 -23.97 20.11 -43.85
N VAL A 208 -22.68 19.77 -43.79
CA VAL A 208 -22.21 18.39 -43.51
C VAL A 208 -22.61 17.95 -42.10
N VAL A 209 -22.52 18.85 -41.12
CA VAL A 209 -22.95 18.58 -39.74
C VAL A 209 -24.48 18.42 -39.69
N GLU A 210 -25.25 19.24 -40.38
CA GLU A 210 -26.71 19.21 -40.39
C GLU A 210 -27.23 17.92 -41.06
N GLU A 211 -26.73 17.57 -42.25
CA GLU A 211 -27.05 16.31 -42.96
C GLU A 211 -26.69 15.07 -42.13
N ARG A 212 -25.49 15.05 -41.53
CA ARG A 212 -25.04 13.93 -40.71
C ARG A 212 -25.74 13.91 -39.35
N SER A 213 -26.09 15.06 -38.78
CA SER A 213 -26.77 15.15 -37.49
C SER A 213 -28.16 14.54 -37.57
N VAL A 214 -28.93 14.73 -38.65
CA VAL A 214 -30.29 14.19 -38.72
C VAL A 214 -30.28 12.65 -38.83
N GLU A 215 -29.37 12.08 -39.60
CA GLU A 215 -29.27 10.62 -39.80
C GLU A 215 -28.54 9.90 -38.65
N SER A 216 -27.57 10.57 -38.02
CA SER A 216 -26.79 9.99 -36.93
C SER A 216 -27.37 10.28 -35.54
N VAL A 217 -28.03 11.43 -35.28
CA VAL A 217 -28.70 11.74 -34.00
C VAL A 217 -29.82 10.74 -33.71
N GLY A 218 -30.59 10.32 -34.71
CA GLY A 218 -31.63 9.27 -34.55
C GLY A 218 -31.10 7.92 -34.02
N ARG A 219 -29.82 7.59 -34.26
CA ARG A 219 -29.14 6.40 -33.70
C ARG A 219 -28.11 6.74 -32.60
N GLN A 220 -27.81 8.03 -32.36
CA GLN A 220 -26.82 8.55 -31.40
C GLN A 220 -27.39 9.01 -30.06
N VAL A 221 -28.72 9.03 -29.90
CA VAL A 221 -29.39 9.35 -28.62
C VAL A 221 -29.37 8.19 -27.61
N ALA A 222 -28.77 7.04 -27.93
CA ALA A 222 -28.23 6.17 -26.88
C ALA A 222 -27.12 6.94 -26.16
N THR A 223 -27.46 7.53 -25.00
CA THR A 223 -26.63 8.47 -24.22
C THR A 223 -25.11 8.20 -24.37
N PRO A 224 -24.27 9.23 -24.54
CA PRO A 224 -22.83 9.07 -24.80
C PRO A 224 -22.11 8.16 -23.78
N ILE A 225 -22.66 8.08 -22.57
CA ILE A 225 -22.24 7.19 -21.49
C ILE A 225 -22.49 5.70 -21.82
N THR A 226 -23.62 5.34 -22.42
CA THR A 226 -23.94 3.94 -22.78
C THR A 226 -23.01 3.40 -23.87
N ARG A 227 -22.69 4.21 -24.87
CA ARG A 227 -21.70 3.90 -25.91
C ARG A 227 -20.32 3.69 -25.30
N LEU A 228 -19.89 4.63 -24.45
CA LEU A 228 -18.63 4.52 -23.73
C LEU A 228 -18.54 3.24 -22.90
N ARG A 229 -19.63 2.85 -22.21
CA ARG A 229 -19.67 1.59 -21.45
C ARG A 229 -19.63 0.36 -22.35
N ARG A 230 -20.23 0.40 -23.54
CA ARG A 230 -20.13 -0.69 -24.52
C ARG A 230 -18.70 -0.83 -25.02
N ASP A 231 -18.05 0.27 -25.39
CA ASP A 231 -16.65 0.29 -25.82
C ASP A 231 -15.73 -0.26 -24.71
N ILE A 232 -15.93 0.19 -23.47
CA ILE A 232 -15.15 -0.29 -22.31
C ILE A 232 -15.38 -1.79 -22.10
N ARG A 233 -16.62 -2.28 -22.19
CA ARG A 233 -16.92 -3.72 -22.05
C ARG A 233 -16.27 -4.55 -23.16
N GLN A 234 -16.22 -4.04 -24.39
CA GLN A 234 -15.53 -4.71 -25.49
C GLN A 234 -14.01 -4.79 -25.23
N LYS A 235 -13.39 -3.66 -24.86
CA LYS A 235 -11.97 -3.64 -24.48
C LYS A 235 -11.67 -4.57 -23.30
N GLN A 236 -12.53 -4.56 -22.29
CA GLN A 236 -12.42 -5.44 -21.12
C GLN A 236 -12.54 -6.91 -21.52
N ALA A 237 -13.50 -7.27 -22.38
CA ALA A 237 -13.67 -8.65 -22.85
C ALA A 237 -12.45 -9.12 -23.65
N HIS A 238 -11.89 -8.25 -24.50
CA HIS A 238 -10.67 -8.54 -25.25
C HIS A 238 -9.47 -8.79 -24.33
N LEU A 239 -9.23 -7.90 -23.35
CA LEU A 239 -8.18 -8.08 -22.35
C LEU A 239 -8.39 -9.34 -21.50
N LYS A 240 -9.64 -9.67 -21.16
CA LYS A 240 -9.96 -10.89 -20.42
C LYS A 240 -9.64 -12.13 -21.25
N LYS A 241 -9.94 -12.14 -22.56
CA LYS A 241 -9.58 -13.24 -23.47
C LYS A 241 -8.06 -13.45 -23.51
N ILE A 242 -7.28 -12.37 -23.66
CA ILE A 242 -5.81 -12.42 -23.68
C ILE A 242 -5.26 -12.90 -22.34
N ARG A 243 -5.78 -12.38 -21.22
CA ARG A 243 -5.36 -12.80 -19.88
C ARG A 243 -5.59 -14.30 -19.67
N LEU A 244 -6.78 -14.80 -20.04
CA LEU A 244 -7.10 -16.22 -19.91
C LEU A 244 -6.19 -17.08 -20.79
N ARG A 245 -5.83 -16.63 -21.99
CA ARG A 245 -4.90 -17.37 -22.85
C ARG A 245 -3.47 -17.35 -22.33
N ASN A 246 -2.97 -16.21 -21.88
CA ASN A 246 -1.64 -16.13 -21.27
C ASN A 246 -1.57 -16.96 -19.98
N ALA A 247 -2.65 -17.00 -19.19
CA ALA A 247 -2.77 -17.90 -18.06
C ALA A 247 -2.76 -19.37 -18.52
N ASN A 248 -3.51 -19.71 -19.57
CA ASN A 248 -3.53 -21.08 -20.09
C ASN A 248 -2.15 -21.53 -20.60
N ALA A 249 -1.47 -20.67 -21.35
CA ALA A 249 -0.09 -20.88 -21.77
C ALA A 249 0.88 -21.10 -20.61
N LEU A 250 0.74 -20.32 -19.53
CA LEU A 250 1.53 -20.51 -18.33
C LEU A 250 1.21 -21.83 -17.62
N GLY A 251 -0.06 -22.24 -17.64
CA GLY A 251 -0.53 -23.55 -17.18
C GLY A 251 0.07 -24.71 -17.95
N VAL A 252 0.01 -24.68 -19.29
CA VAL A 252 0.60 -25.70 -20.18
C VAL A 252 2.12 -25.76 -19.99
N LEU A 253 2.81 -24.62 -19.96
CA LEU A 253 4.26 -24.57 -19.73
C LEU A 253 4.68 -25.19 -18.40
N LEU A 254 3.88 -25.05 -17.34
CA LEU A 254 4.19 -25.58 -16.01
C LEU A 254 3.68 -27.00 -15.80
N GLY A 255 2.61 -27.38 -16.48
CA GLY A 255 1.97 -28.70 -16.39
C GLY A 255 2.59 -29.74 -17.33
N GLU A 256 3.02 -29.34 -18.52
CA GLU A 256 3.68 -30.24 -19.49
C GLU A 256 5.19 -29.97 -19.61
N GLY A 257 5.68 -28.83 -19.12
CA GLY A 257 7.09 -28.46 -19.26
C GLY A 257 7.99 -28.88 -18.09
N LEU A 258 9.26 -28.43 -18.13
CA LEU A 258 10.35 -28.75 -17.19
C LEU A 258 10.00 -28.67 -15.70
N ALA A 259 9.08 -27.78 -15.33
CA ALA A 259 8.65 -27.63 -13.95
C ALA A 259 7.88 -28.88 -13.44
N ASN A 260 7.06 -29.53 -14.25
CA ASN A 260 6.33 -30.75 -13.82
C ASN A 260 7.28 -31.93 -13.62
N GLU A 261 8.17 -32.15 -14.59
CA GLU A 261 9.19 -33.21 -14.55
C GLU A 261 10.13 -33.03 -13.35
N SER A 262 10.45 -31.78 -13.01
CA SER A 262 11.32 -31.47 -11.89
C SER A 262 10.62 -31.49 -10.52
N VAL A 263 9.30 -31.49 -10.44
CA VAL A 263 8.64 -31.49 -9.13
C VAL A 263 8.74 -32.87 -8.47
N HIS A 264 8.71 -33.95 -9.24
CA HIS A 264 8.47 -35.29 -8.73
C HIS A 264 9.70 -36.21 -8.71
N GLY A 265 10.86 -35.81 -9.24
CA GLY A 265 12.11 -36.58 -9.17
C GLY A 265 12.11 -37.90 -9.97
N ASP A 266 10.93 -38.42 -10.30
CA ASP A 266 10.69 -39.66 -11.04
C ASP A 266 10.85 -39.46 -12.56
N GLY A 267 10.55 -38.26 -13.08
CA GLY A 267 10.63 -37.98 -14.53
C GLY A 267 12.06 -37.96 -15.11
N LEU A 268 13.05 -37.52 -14.32
CA LEU A 268 14.45 -37.43 -14.76
C LEU A 268 15.36 -38.52 -14.16
N VAL A 269 14.92 -39.23 -13.11
CA VAL A 269 15.75 -40.16 -12.33
C VAL A 269 14.96 -41.42 -11.92
N THR A 270 14.42 -42.18 -12.87
CA THR A 270 14.05 -43.59 -12.57
C THR A 270 15.30 -44.47 -12.54
N PRO A 271 15.53 -45.30 -11.50
CA PRO A 271 16.81 -45.97 -11.24
C PRO A 271 17.08 -47.25 -12.06
N ASN A 272 16.41 -47.48 -13.20
CA ASN A 272 16.64 -48.67 -14.02
C ASN A 272 17.34 -48.32 -15.35
N SER A 273 18.61 -48.73 -15.42
CA SER A 273 19.47 -49.04 -16.58
C SER A 273 19.39 -48.13 -17.82
N THR A 274 20.50 -47.43 -18.10
CA THR A 274 20.94 -46.83 -19.40
C THR A 274 20.03 -45.80 -20.09
N ASN A 275 18.71 -45.83 -19.90
CA ASN A 275 17.74 -44.93 -20.53
C ASN A 275 17.66 -43.55 -19.87
N VAL A 276 18.24 -43.38 -18.68
CA VAL A 276 18.27 -42.09 -17.97
C VAL A 276 19.01 -41.04 -18.79
N GLN A 277 20.10 -41.41 -19.48
CA GLN A 277 20.95 -40.48 -20.26
C GLN A 277 20.22 -39.85 -21.44
N HIS A 278 19.28 -40.55 -22.07
CA HIS A 278 18.52 -40.04 -23.19
C HIS A 278 17.24 -39.30 -22.77
N ARG A 279 16.60 -39.71 -21.66
CA ARG A 279 15.34 -39.12 -21.20
C ARG A 279 15.42 -37.63 -20.91
N TRP A 280 16.45 -37.17 -20.18
CA TRP A 280 16.59 -35.74 -19.92
C TRP A 280 16.95 -34.96 -21.19
N LYS A 281 17.73 -35.54 -22.13
CA LYS A 281 18.04 -34.92 -23.43
C LYS A 281 16.75 -34.73 -24.26
N THR A 282 15.90 -35.75 -24.33
CA THR A 282 14.59 -35.71 -25.01
C THR A 282 13.65 -34.71 -24.33
N SER A 283 13.59 -34.70 -22.99
CA SER A 283 12.82 -33.71 -22.23
C SER A 283 13.25 -32.27 -22.55
N MET A 284 14.55 -31.98 -22.62
CA MET A 284 15.02 -30.63 -22.98
C MET A 284 14.59 -30.25 -24.40
N ALA A 285 14.70 -31.16 -25.37
CA ALA A 285 14.26 -30.92 -26.75
C ALA A 285 12.75 -30.65 -26.84
N ARG A 286 11.94 -31.47 -26.14
CA ARG A 286 10.49 -31.32 -26.02
C ARG A 286 10.10 -29.96 -25.44
N ASN A 287 10.82 -29.52 -24.41
CA ASN A 287 10.58 -28.23 -23.77
C ASN A 287 10.93 -27.03 -24.66
N VAL A 288 11.98 -27.13 -25.48
CA VAL A 288 12.29 -26.10 -26.49
C VAL A 288 11.18 -26.01 -27.53
N ALA A 289 10.70 -27.14 -28.04
CA ALA A 289 9.56 -27.20 -28.97
C ALA A 289 8.28 -26.63 -28.34
N LEU A 290 7.96 -27.01 -27.11
CA LEU A 290 6.79 -26.53 -26.37
C LEU A 290 6.85 -25.02 -26.13
N MET A 291 8.01 -24.48 -25.73
CA MET A 291 8.18 -23.02 -25.57
C MET A 291 7.93 -22.25 -26.88
N GLU A 292 8.41 -22.77 -28.00
CA GLU A 292 8.20 -22.15 -29.31
C GLU A 292 6.72 -22.21 -29.72
N ALA A 293 6.10 -23.39 -29.65
CA ALA A 293 4.69 -23.59 -29.99
C ALA A 293 3.77 -22.69 -29.14
N VAL A 294 4.03 -22.62 -27.83
CA VAL A 294 3.30 -21.73 -26.92
C VAL A 294 3.49 -20.27 -27.32
N LEU A 295 4.71 -19.78 -27.55
CA LEU A 295 4.94 -18.39 -27.92
C LEU A 295 4.28 -17.98 -29.25
N VAL A 296 4.23 -18.91 -30.22
CA VAL A 296 3.55 -18.70 -31.50
C VAL A 296 2.03 -18.63 -31.30
N LYS A 297 1.44 -19.63 -30.65
CA LYS A 297 -0.03 -19.70 -30.46
C LYS A 297 -0.56 -18.68 -29.47
N VAL A 298 0.23 -18.24 -28.50
CA VAL A 298 -0.15 -17.19 -27.56
C VAL A 298 -0.47 -15.87 -28.26
N ASN A 299 -0.01 -15.62 -29.49
CA ASN A 299 -0.35 -14.42 -30.25
C ASN A 299 -1.60 -14.58 -31.15
N ASP A 300 -2.02 -15.82 -31.45
CA ASP A 300 -3.13 -16.11 -32.35
C ASP A 300 -4.50 -15.91 -31.69
N LEU A 301 -5.14 -14.76 -31.91
CA LEU A 301 -6.45 -14.36 -31.34
C LEU A 301 -7.66 -15.13 -31.87
N GLU A 302 -7.51 -15.94 -32.91
CA GLU A 302 -8.62 -16.63 -33.57
C GLU A 302 -9.01 -17.92 -32.85
N THR A 303 -8.03 -18.61 -32.26
CA THR A 303 -8.28 -19.83 -31.48
C THR A 303 -9.16 -19.54 -30.24
N PRO A 304 -10.18 -20.39 -29.97
CA PRO A 304 -10.96 -20.30 -28.74
C PRO A 304 -10.10 -20.75 -27.55
N VAL A 305 -10.27 -20.08 -26.40
CA VAL A 305 -9.42 -20.28 -25.20
C VAL A 305 -9.46 -21.73 -24.69
N ASP A 306 -10.61 -22.40 -24.81
CA ASP A 306 -10.79 -23.75 -24.28
C ASP A 306 -10.23 -24.85 -25.20
N LYS A 307 -9.91 -24.53 -26.47
CA LYS A 307 -9.17 -25.42 -27.40
C LYS A 307 -7.72 -24.99 -27.59
N PHE A 308 -7.24 -24.10 -26.73
CA PHE A 308 -5.88 -23.59 -26.84
C PHE A 308 -4.87 -24.70 -26.54
N ASP A 309 -5.15 -25.54 -25.55
CA ASP A 309 -4.28 -26.64 -25.12
C ASP A 309 -4.19 -27.70 -26.22
N THR A 310 -5.32 -28.06 -26.82
CA THR A 310 -5.36 -28.99 -27.96
C THR A 310 -4.64 -28.43 -29.18
N ALA A 311 -4.76 -27.12 -29.45
CA ALA A 311 -4.05 -26.49 -30.57
C ALA A 311 -2.53 -26.36 -30.34
N ILE A 312 -2.08 -26.31 -29.08
CA ILE A 312 -0.65 -26.45 -28.76
C ILE A 312 -0.25 -27.90 -28.96
N GLY A 313 -1.02 -28.85 -28.42
CA GLY A 313 -0.84 -30.29 -28.60
C GLY A 313 -0.63 -30.66 -30.07
N GLU A 314 -1.55 -30.27 -30.95
CA GLU A 314 -1.46 -30.48 -32.41
C GLU A 314 -0.17 -29.89 -33.00
N LEU A 315 0.19 -28.65 -32.66
CA LEU A 315 1.43 -28.02 -33.15
C LEU A 315 2.69 -28.71 -32.64
N THR A 316 2.65 -29.23 -31.42
CA THR A 316 3.77 -29.95 -30.83
C THR A 316 3.85 -31.38 -31.37
N GLU A 317 2.73 -32.04 -31.62
CA GLU A 317 2.68 -33.39 -32.19
C GLU A 317 3.21 -33.41 -33.64
N ASP A 318 3.04 -32.33 -34.40
CA ASP A 318 3.62 -32.19 -35.74
C ASP A 318 5.14 -31.88 -35.73
N ASP A 319 5.76 -31.64 -34.57
CA ASP A 319 7.15 -31.21 -34.45
C ASP A 319 8.13 -32.40 -34.31
N PRO A 320 9.16 -32.52 -35.19
CA PRO A 320 10.15 -33.59 -35.11
C PRO A 320 10.93 -33.61 -33.79
N LEU A 321 11.10 -32.48 -33.09
CA LEU A 321 11.79 -32.44 -31.78
C LEU A 321 10.92 -32.91 -30.61
N TYR A 322 9.60 -32.97 -30.79
CA TYR A 322 8.64 -33.36 -29.76
C TYR A 322 8.20 -34.83 -29.94
N MET A 323 8.14 -35.34 -31.18
CA MET A 323 7.74 -36.72 -31.51
C MET A 323 8.72 -37.83 -31.08
N GLN A 324 9.94 -37.47 -30.70
CA GLN A 324 11.01 -38.43 -30.43
C GLN A 324 10.76 -39.33 -29.18
N GLU A 325 9.74 -39.04 -28.38
CA GLU A 325 9.34 -39.84 -27.21
C GLU A 325 8.21 -40.85 -27.51
N VAL A 326 7.39 -40.62 -28.55
CA VAL A 326 6.22 -41.48 -28.87
C VAL A 326 6.62 -42.68 -29.75
N GLY A 327 7.76 -42.59 -30.43
CA GLY A 327 8.27 -43.62 -31.35
C GLY A 327 9.36 -44.52 -30.77
N GLU A 328 9.14 -45.21 -29.64
CA GLU A 328 10.06 -46.28 -29.18
C GLU A 328 10.10 -47.49 -30.15
N THR A 329 9.31 -47.53 -31.23
CA THR A 329 9.20 -48.69 -32.13
C THR A 329 9.58 -48.49 -33.59
N SER A 330 10.04 -47.31 -34.03
CA SER A 330 10.41 -47.10 -35.44
C SER A 330 11.83 -46.55 -35.58
N SER A 331 12.74 -47.40 -36.06
CA SER A 331 14.17 -47.17 -36.32
C SER A 331 14.51 -46.11 -37.39
N GLU A 332 13.66 -45.10 -37.62
CA GLU A 332 13.84 -44.08 -38.65
C GLU A 332 14.11 -42.65 -38.12
N ALA A 333 14.08 -42.42 -36.80
CA ALA A 333 14.45 -41.12 -36.22
C ALA A 333 15.98 -41.02 -36.00
N GLY A 334 16.63 -40.07 -36.67
CA GLY A 334 18.07 -39.81 -36.52
C GLY A 334 18.49 -39.39 -35.11
N PRO A 335 19.79 -39.50 -34.76
CA PRO A 335 20.31 -39.10 -33.46
C PRO A 335 20.06 -37.60 -33.19
N LEU A 336 19.67 -37.26 -31.96
CA LEU A 336 19.44 -35.87 -31.54
C LEU A 336 20.76 -35.08 -31.63
N ILE A 337 20.83 -34.11 -32.54
CA ILE A 337 22.02 -33.26 -32.71
C ILE A 337 21.88 -32.05 -31.76
N PRO A 338 22.78 -31.86 -30.77
CA PRO A 338 22.69 -30.78 -29.79
C PRO A 338 22.65 -29.39 -30.45
N GLN A 339 23.34 -29.22 -31.58
CA GLN A 339 23.41 -27.98 -32.34
C GLN A 339 22.03 -27.52 -32.85
N THR A 340 21.18 -28.45 -33.31
CA THR A 340 19.83 -28.12 -33.81
C THR A 340 18.93 -27.57 -32.70
N VAL A 341 19.05 -28.12 -31.48
CA VAL A 341 18.32 -27.65 -30.29
C VAL A 341 18.86 -26.29 -29.86
N ALA A 342 20.18 -26.08 -29.90
CA ALA A 342 20.81 -24.80 -29.58
C ALA A 342 20.40 -23.68 -30.55
N GLU A 343 20.36 -23.96 -31.86
CA GLU A 343 19.89 -23.03 -32.90
C GLU A 343 18.43 -22.64 -32.70
N ARG A 344 17.57 -23.63 -32.41
CA ARG A 344 16.14 -23.38 -32.18
C ARG A 344 15.92 -22.57 -30.91
N LEU A 345 16.62 -22.88 -29.84
CA LEU A 345 16.61 -22.12 -28.59
C LEU A 345 17.10 -20.67 -28.82
N ALA A 346 18.18 -20.49 -29.59
CA ALA A 346 18.67 -19.17 -29.97
C ALA A 346 17.62 -18.37 -30.79
N ARG A 347 16.89 -19.03 -31.69
CA ARG A 347 15.77 -18.44 -32.46
C ARG A 347 14.61 -18.04 -31.56
N VAL A 348 14.21 -18.89 -30.61
CA VAL A 348 13.16 -18.56 -29.62
C VAL A 348 13.53 -17.29 -28.84
N LEU A 349 14.80 -17.17 -28.43
CA LEU A 349 15.29 -16.03 -27.67
C LEU A 349 15.43 -14.76 -28.52
N ALA A 350 15.86 -14.88 -29.79
CA ALA A 350 16.10 -13.75 -30.68
C ALA A 350 14.83 -13.21 -31.36
N MET A 351 13.87 -14.10 -31.68
CA MET A 351 12.70 -13.75 -32.50
C MET A 351 11.38 -13.93 -31.74
N ALA A 352 11.10 -15.12 -31.23
CA ALA A 352 9.78 -15.44 -30.67
C ALA A 352 9.45 -14.60 -29.42
N LEU A 353 10.41 -14.44 -28.49
CA LEU A 353 10.22 -13.62 -27.29
C LEU A 353 10.02 -12.12 -27.60
N PRO A 354 10.88 -11.45 -28.39
CA PRO A 354 10.65 -10.05 -28.78
C PRO A 354 9.34 -9.84 -29.55
N GLN A 355 8.99 -10.75 -30.46
CA GLN A 355 7.73 -10.70 -31.22
C GLN A 355 6.50 -10.82 -30.30
N TYR A 356 6.53 -11.72 -29.32
CA TYR A 356 5.52 -11.82 -28.28
C TYR A 356 5.37 -10.51 -27.49
N THR A 357 6.48 -9.94 -26.99
CA THR A 357 6.42 -8.69 -26.21
C THR A 357 5.91 -7.49 -27.02
N SER A 358 6.27 -7.41 -28.31
CA SER A 358 5.85 -6.31 -29.17
C SER A 358 4.37 -6.40 -29.52
N SER A 359 3.89 -7.59 -29.90
CA SER A 359 2.49 -7.83 -30.28
C SER A 359 1.53 -7.70 -29.10
N THR A 360 1.90 -8.24 -27.93
CA THR A 360 1.13 -8.04 -26.69
C THR A 360 1.14 -6.58 -26.26
N GLY A 361 2.29 -5.90 -26.34
CA GLY A 361 2.41 -4.46 -26.02
C GLY A 361 1.52 -3.57 -26.89
N LEU A 362 1.41 -3.84 -28.19
CA LEU A 362 0.47 -3.14 -29.08
C LEU A 362 -0.98 -3.37 -28.66
N THR A 363 -1.33 -4.62 -28.40
CA THR A 363 -2.69 -5.01 -28.01
C THR A 363 -3.11 -4.40 -26.66
N VAL A 364 -2.16 -4.32 -25.71
CA VAL A 364 -2.32 -3.65 -24.42
C VAL A 364 -2.40 -2.14 -24.60
N ARG A 365 -1.67 -1.54 -25.54
CA ARG A 365 -1.77 -0.09 -25.79
C ARG A 365 -3.16 0.31 -26.31
N ASP A 366 -3.78 -0.53 -27.13
CA ASP A 366 -5.07 -0.22 -27.75
C ASP A 366 -6.27 -0.51 -26.82
N ASN A 367 -6.20 -1.59 -26.04
CA ASN A 367 -7.29 -2.06 -25.18
C ASN A 367 -7.08 -1.80 -23.68
N GLY A 368 -5.84 -1.60 -23.25
CA GLY A 368 -5.42 -1.37 -21.87
C GLY A 368 -5.77 0.01 -21.35
N LYS A 369 -5.34 0.29 -20.12
CA LYS A 369 -5.67 1.56 -19.44
C LYS A 369 -5.07 2.76 -20.21
N PRO A 370 -5.76 3.91 -20.23
CA PRO A 370 -5.23 5.11 -20.87
C PRO A 370 -3.93 5.57 -20.19
N SER A 371 -3.03 6.18 -20.97
CA SER A 371 -1.73 6.64 -20.48
C SER A 371 -1.88 7.66 -19.36
N ARG A 372 -0.84 7.82 -18.53
CA ARG A 372 -0.86 8.77 -17.40
C ARG A 372 -1.15 10.20 -17.86
N LEU A 373 -0.67 10.60 -19.03
CA LEU A 373 -0.96 11.91 -19.61
C LEU A 373 -2.46 12.10 -19.84
N VAL A 374 -3.13 11.10 -20.43
CA VAL A 374 -4.59 11.15 -20.66
C VAL A 374 -5.38 11.16 -19.34
N ARG A 375 -4.87 10.50 -18.30
CA ARG A 375 -5.55 10.47 -17.01
C ARG A 375 -5.39 11.77 -16.20
N TYR A 376 -4.21 12.38 -16.28
CA TYR A 376 -3.85 13.52 -15.43
C TYR A 376 -3.85 14.86 -16.16
N TRP A 377 -4.14 14.95 -17.47
CA TRP A 377 -4.17 16.24 -18.15
C TRP A 377 -5.13 17.22 -17.49
N LEU A 378 -6.32 16.79 -17.07
CA LEU A 378 -7.32 17.68 -16.46
C LEU A 378 -6.87 18.25 -15.09
N PRO A 379 -6.42 17.45 -14.11
CA PRO A 379 -5.86 18.01 -12.88
C PRO A 379 -4.53 18.73 -13.09
N VAL A 380 -3.75 18.39 -14.12
CA VAL A 380 -2.50 19.10 -14.43
C VAL A 380 -2.78 20.46 -15.05
N THR A 381 -3.71 20.58 -16.01
CA THR A 381 -4.11 21.87 -16.57
C THR A 381 -4.79 22.73 -15.52
N LEU A 382 -5.70 22.16 -14.73
CA LEU A 382 -6.31 22.85 -13.60
C LEU A 382 -5.25 23.27 -12.58
N GLY A 383 -4.28 22.39 -12.28
CA GLY A 383 -3.17 22.65 -11.39
C GLY A 383 -2.24 23.75 -11.89
N ILE A 384 -1.97 23.82 -13.19
CA ILE A 384 -1.16 24.88 -13.81
C ILE A 384 -1.90 26.23 -13.74
N ILE A 385 -3.20 26.24 -14.09
CA ILE A 385 -4.04 27.44 -14.01
C ILE A 385 -4.16 27.91 -12.55
N SER A 386 -4.45 26.98 -11.63
CA SER A 386 -4.57 27.29 -10.21
C SER A 386 -3.22 27.70 -9.64
N SER A 387 -2.12 27.06 -10.03
CA SER A 387 -0.76 27.42 -9.58
C SER A 387 -0.44 28.86 -9.97
N SER A 388 -0.77 29.29 -11.19
CA SER A 388 -0.61 30.69 -11.58
C SER A 388 -1.38 31.65 -10.67
N THR A 389 -2.64 31.34 -10.32
CA THR A 389 -3.46 32.16 -9.42
C THR A 389 -3.00 32.12 -7.96
N ILE A 390 -2.63 30.94 -7.45
CA ILE A 390 -2.16 30.71 -6.08
C ILE A 390 -0.82 31.39 -5.89
N LEU A 391 0.11 31.25 -6.84
CA LEU A 391 1.41 31.92 -6.81
C LEU A 391 1.22 33.44 -6.80
N ARG A 392 0.28 33.97 -7.60
CA ARG A 392 -0.05 35.40 -7.62
C ARG A 392 -0.63 35.88 -6.29
N ILE A 393 -1.48 35.10 -5.64
CA ILE A 393 -2.02 35.39 -4.30
C ILE A 393 -0.91 35.31 -3.24
N LEU A 394 -0.08 34.26 -3.26
CA LEU A 394 0.97 34.03 -2.28
C LEU A 394 2.04 35.13 -2.33
N VAL A 395 2.45 35.52 -3.54
CA VAL A 395 3.44 36.60 -3.75
C VAL A 395 2.85 37.97 -3.38
N ASN A 396 1.60 38.24 -3.74
CA ASN A 396 0.97 39.53 -3.42
C ASN A 396 0.58 39.67 -1.93
N ARG A 397 0.36 38.56 -1.20
CA ARG A 397 -0.11 38.56 0.19
C ARG A 397 0.94 38.02 1.17
N GLN A 398 2.22 37.99 0.79
CA GLN A 398 3.32 37.49 1.65
C GLN A 398 3.38 38.20 3.02
N ALA A 399 3.11 39.51 3.05
CA ALA A 399 3.10 40.30 4.28
C ALA A 399 1.96 39.88 5.21
N GLU A 400 0.76 39.63 4.67
CA GLU A 400 -0.40 39.16 5.42
C GLU A 400 -0.21 37.74 5.93
N ILE A 401 0.40 36.85 5.14
CA ILE A 401 0.71 35.48 5.58
C ILE A 401 1.72 35.52 6.73
N LEU A 402 2.76 36.34 6.62
CA LEU A 402 3.75 36.50 7.69
C LEU A 402 3.08 37.03 8.97
N GLN A 403 2.21 38.02 8.82
CA GLN A 403 1.44 38.58 9.93
C GLN A 403 0.51 37.54 10.55
N TRP A 404 -0.24 36.76 9.77
CA TRP A 404 -1.09 35.68 10.28
C TRP A 404 -0.28 34.61 11.03
N VAL A 405 0.92 34.27 10.56
CA VAL A 405 1.79 33.32 11.26
C VAL A 405 2.29 33.90 12.58
N GLN A 406 2.67 35.18 12.61
CA GLN A 406 3.06 35.88 13.83
C GLN A 406 1.89 35.96 14.82
N ASP A 407 0.73 36.39 14.36
CA ASP A 407 -0.49 36.51 15.15
C ASP A 407 -0.95 35.15 15.69
N LEU A 408 -0.88 34.09 14.89
CA LEU A 408 -1.15 32.71 15.35
C LEU A 408 -0.15 32.27 16.41
N GLY A 409 1.14 32.60 16.22
CA GLY A 409 2.19 32.30 17.20
C GLY A 409 1.95 33.01 18.53
N LEU A 410 1.67 34.31 18.49
CA LEU A 410 1.34 35.12 19.66
C LEU A 410 0.07 34.60 20.36
N THR A 411 -0.99 34.34 19.60
CA THR A 411 -2.25 33.80 20.14
C THR A 411 -2.05 32.44 20.78
N ALA A 412 -1.20 31.56 20.22
CA ALA A 412 -0.90 30.27 20.81
C ALA A 412 -0.11 30.39 22.13
N ILE A 413 0.86 31.32 22.19
CA ILE A 413 1.62 31.61 23.40
C ILE A 413 0.70 32.19 24.48
N ASP A 414 -0.13 33.18 24.13
CA ASP A 414 -1.06 33.81 25.05
C ASP A 414 -2.12 32.83 25.54
N PHE A 415 -2.63 31.96 24.67
CA PHE A 415 -3.53 30.88 25.04
C PHE A 415 -2.88 29.95 26.08
N TRP A 416 -1.66 29.47 25.80
CA TRP A 416 -0.96 28.57 26.72
C TRP A 416 -0.64 29.23 28.07
N ARG A 417 -0.20 30.50 28.05
CA ARG A 417 0.12 31.25 29.26
C ARG A 417 -1.12 31.51 30.11
N ASN A 418 -2.18 32.06 29.53
CA ASN A 418 -3.35 32.54 30.28
C ASN A 418 -4.33 31.42 30.65
N TRP A 419 -4.46 30.38 29.83
CA TRP A 419 -5.47 29.32 30.01
C TRP A 419 -4.91 28.00 30.54
N VAL A 420 -3.59 27.78 30.50
CA VAL A 420 -2.96 26.55 31.02
C VAL A 420 -2.00 26.87 32.16
N ILE A 421 -1.00 27.74 31.95
CA ILE A 421 0.05 28.00 32.96
C ILE A 421 -0.49 28.80 34.15
N GLU A 422 -1.15 29.93 33.89
CA GLU A 422 -1.59 30.81 34.98
C GLU A 422 -2.64 30.16 35.90
N PRO A 423 -3.66 29.45 35.38
CA PRO A 423 -4.64 28.76 36.22
C PRO A 423 -4.02 27.58 36.98
N THR A 424 -3.11 26.81 36.36
CA THR A 424 -2.41 25.70 37.07
C THR A 424 -1.52 26.23 38.19
N ARG A 425 -0.83 27.35 37.96
CA ARG A 425 -0.03 28.04 38.98
C ARG A 425 -0.90 28.51 40.14
N LYS A 426 -2.06 29.12 39.86
CA LYS A 426 -3.02 29.56 40.89
C LYS A 426 -3.50 28.37 41.72
N VAL A 427 -3.98 27.29 41.09
CA VAL A 427 -4.41 26.06 41.80
C VAL A 427 -3.28 25.48 42.67
N ILE A 428 -2.06 25.38 42.15
CA ILE A 428 -0.90 24.89 42.92
C ILE A 428 -0.53 25.81 44.07
N GLN A 429 -0.64 27.13 43.89
CA GLN A 429 -0.38 28.10 44.93
C GLN A 429 -1.41 28.03 46.06
N THR A 430 -2.70 27.87 45.72
CA THR A 430 -3.80 27.67 46.69
C THR A 430 -3.62 26.39 47.49
N ILE A 431 -3.17 25.28 46.88
CA ILE A 431 -2.93 24.01 47.58
C ILE A 431 -1.68 24.06 48.49
N ARG A 432 -0.66 24.85 48.12
CA ARG A 432 0.65 24.85 48.80
C ARG A 432 0.74 25.82 49.98
N HIS A 433 -0.04 26.90 50.02
CA HIS A 433 -0.04 27.83 51.15
C HIS A 433 -1.07 27.40 52.20
N ASP A 434 -0.63 27.32 53.45
CA ASP A 434 -1.47 26.98 54.60
C ASP A 434 -2.57 28.04 54.79
N GLU A 435 -3.81 27.62 54.54
CA GLU A 435 -5.04 28.44 54.41
C GLU A 435 -5.37 29.27 55.66
N ALA A 436 -4.77 28.97 56.80
CA ALA A 436 -5.09 29.58 58.07
C ALA A 436 -4.24 30.81 58.42
N SER A 437 -3.13 31.10 57.74
CA SER A 437 -2.14 32.03 58.30
C SER A 437 -2.31 33.49 57.91
N GLU A 438 -2.47 33.88 56.65
CA GLU A 438 -2.25 35.29 56.30
C GLU A 438 -3.46 36.20 56.60
N VAL A 439 -4.67 35.81 56.18
CA VAL A 439 -5.87 36.66 56.35
C VAL A 439 -6.57 36.42 57.69
N SER A 440 -6.45 35.21 58.25
CA SER A 440 -6.93 34.94 59.61
C SER A 440 -6.11 35.69 60.66
N ILE A 441 -4.79 35.92 60.47
CA ILE A 441 -3.97 36.56 61.49
C ILE A 441 -4.28 38.07 61.61
N MET A 442 -4.50 38.79 60.51
CA MET A 442 -4.89 40.21 60.58
C MET A 442 -6.29 40.40 61.15
N SER A 443 -7.27 39.63 60.67
CA SER A 443 -8.66 39.70 61.15
C SER A 443 -8.76 39.23 62.61
N LYS A 444 -8.02 38.19 63.01
CA LYS A 444 -7.99 37.71 64.40
C LYS A 444 -7.36 38.71 65.36
N ARG A 445 -6.27 39.38 64.97
CA ARG A 445 -5.63 40.40 65.81
C ARG A 445 -6.47 41.66 65.97
N SER A 446 -7.15 42.06 64.89
CA SER A 446 -8.10 43.19 64.92
C SER A 446 -9.34 42.85 65.77
N LEU A 447 -9.90 41.66 65.56
CA LEU A 447 -11.03 41.13 66.33
C LEU A 447 -10.72 40.94 67.83
N GLU A 448 -9.52 40.49 68.17
CA GLU A 448 -9.06 40.33 69.55
C GLU A 448 -8.95 41.70 70.24
N GLY A 449 -8.44 42.72 69.54
CA GLY A 449 -8.42 44.09 70.04
C GLY A 449 -9.83 44.70 70.24
N ASP A 450 -10.75 44.46 69.30
CA ASP A 450 -12.12 44.94 69.40
C ASP A 450 -12.92 44.19 70.48
N ARG A 451 -12.66 42.89 70.68
CA ARG A 451 -13.21 42.09 71.80
C ARG A 451 -12.70 42.55 73.15
N ASP A 452 -11.40 42.82 73.29
CA ASP A 452 -10.80 43.34 74.51
C ASP A 452 -11.35 44.74 74.86
N SER A 453 -11.58 45.56 73.84
CA SER A 453 -12.23 46.87 73.99
C SER A 453 -13.65 46.71 74.53
N LEU A 454 -14.44 45.81 73.92
CA LEU A 454 -15.80 45.49 74.36
C LEU A 454 -15.82 44.94 75.79
N GLU A 455 -14.89 44.03 76.14
CA GLU A 455 -14.76 43.48 77.50
C GLU A 455 -14.57 44.59 78.53
N ARG A 456 -13.65 45.54 78.27
CA ARG A 456 -13.41 46.68 79.18
C ARG A 456 -14.64 47.57 79.32
N MET A 457 -15.28 47.95 78.20
CA MET A 457 -16.43 48.86 78.25
C MET A 457 -17.62 48.25 78.99
N VAL A 458 -17.87 46.95 78.86
CA VAL A 458 -18.99 46.27 79.52
C VAL A 458 -18.70 46.05 81.01
N VAL A 459 -17.47 45.68 81.36
CA VAL A 459 -17.04 45.55 82.76
C VAL A 459 -17.12 46.89 83.47
N ASP A 460 -16.60 47.96 82.87
CA ASP A 460 -16.67 49.32 83.43
C ASP A 460 -18.13 49.76 83.60
N PHE A 461 -19.00 49.44 82.64
CA PHE A 461 -20.43 49.72 82.72
C PHE A 461 -21.12 48.97 83.87
N ALA A 462 -20.76 47.69 84.08
CA ALA A 462 -21.32 46.87 85.14
C ALA A 462 -20.86 47.32 86.55
N ILE A 463 -19.61 47.76 86.69
CA ILE A 463 -19.05 48.30 87.94
C ILE A 463 -19.76 49.59 88.35
N GLU A 464 -20.02 50.49 87.40
CA GLU A 464 -20.70 51.75 87.67
C GLU A 464 -22.21 51.57 87.91
N ASN A 465 -22.80 50.47 87.41
CA ASN A 465 -24.23 50.20 87.49
C ASN A 465 -24.54 48.82 88.11
N PRO A 466 -24.20 48.59 89.40
CA PRO A 466 -24.31 47.28 90.05
C PRO A 466 -25.76 46.75 90.10
N ALA A 467 -26.74 47.64 90.15
CA ALA A 467 -28.16 47.31 90.17
C ALA A 467 -28.64 46.59 88.91
N ASN A 468 -28.04 46.88 87.75
CA ASN A 468 -28.43 46.27 86.48
C ASN A 468 -27.72 44.93 86.22
N ALA A 469 -26.54 44.74 86.82
CA ALA A 469 -25.71 43.53 86.67
C ALA A 469 -26.11 42.40 87.62
N THR A 470 -26.38 42.68 88.90
CA THR A 470 -26.65 41.63 89.93
C THR A 470 -28.01 41.76 90.61
N GLY A 471 -28.85 42.72 90.20
CA GLY A 471 -30.16 42.97 90.81
C GLY A 471 -30.10 43.51 92.24
N SER A 472 -28.91 43.79 92.77
CA SER A 472 -28.65 44.32 94.12
C SER A 472 -27.75 45.55 94.05
N SER A 473 -28.02 46.59 94.84
CA SER A 473 -27.27 47.86 94.83
C SER A 473 -25.92 47.82 95.58
N ALA A 474 -25.35 46.63 95.81
CA ALA A 474 -24.09 46.45 96.51
C ALA A 474 -22.90 46.55 95.53
N LYS A 475 -21.75 47.02 96.02
CA LYS A 475 -20.51 47.05 95.21
C LYS A 475 -20.10 45.62 94.83
N LEU A 476 -19.76 45.41 93.56
CA LEU A 476 -19.40 44.09 93.02
C LEU A 476 -18.14 43.54 93.67
N SER A 477 -18.13 42.24 93.96
CA SER A 477 -16.94 41.49 94.41
C SER A 477 -16.05 41.13 93.22
N GLU A 478 -14.75 40.98 93.45
CA GLU A 478 -13.75 40.66 92.41
C GLU A 478 -14.08 39.34 91.68
N ALA A 479 -14.69 38.38 92.37
CA ALA A 479 -15.18 37.13 91.76
C ALA A 479 -16.35 37.34 90.79
N GLN A 480 -17.23 38.32 91.04
CA GLN A 480 -18.37 38.64 90.16
C GLN A 480 -17.92 39.42 88.92
N ILE A 481 -16.87 40.23 89.05
CA ILE A 481 -16.26 40.94 87.92
C ILE A 481 -15.59 39.94 86.96
N ALA A 482 -14.94 38.90 87.48
CA ALA A 482 -14.36 37.83 86.67
C ALA A 482 -15.43 37.00 85.93
N ASP A 483 -16.56 36.75 86.57
CA ASP A 483 -17.70 36.05 85.95
C ASP A 483 -18.33 36.89 84.82
N ILE A 484 -18.50 38.20 85.03
CA ILE A 484 -18.97 39.13 83.99
C ILE A 484 -17.99 39.16 82.80
N ARG A 485 -16.67 39.11 83.03
CA ARG A 485 -15.68 39.02 81.94
C ARG A 485 -15.84 37.74 81.10
N LEU A 486 -16.07 36.60 81.75
CA LEU A 486 -16.31 35.33 81.06
C LEU A 486 -17.62 35.39 80.26
N GLN A 487 -18.70 35.91 80.86
CA GLN A 487 -19.99 36.09 80.20
C GLN A 487 -19.90 37.03 79.00
N VAL A 488 -19.13 38.12 79.09
CA VAL A 488 -18.92 39.05 77.96
C VAL A 488 -18.09 38.42 76.84
N ARG A 489 -17.12 37.55 77.16
CA ARG A 489 -16.38 36.75 76.16
C ARG A 489 -17.28 35.75 75.43
N GLU A 490 -18.28 35.22 76.13
CA GLU A 490 -19.34 34.39 75.54
C GLU A 490 -20.40 35.22 74.77
N GLY A 491 -20.33 36.55 74.85
CA GLY A 491 -21.19 37.48 74.12
C GLY A 491 -22.44 37.92 74.89
N ASP A 492 -22.53 37.62 76.19
CA ASP A 492 -23.62 38.04 77.05
C ASP A 492 -23.45 39.51 77.47
N LEU A 493 -24.36 40.36 76.97
CA LEU A 493 -24.43 41.79 77.25
C LEU A 493 -25.63 42.16 78.13
N THR A 494 -26.24 41.18 78.82
CA THR A 494 -27.45 41.36 79.64
C THR A 494 -27.41 42.59 80.58
N PRO A 495 -26.30 42.91 81.27
CA PRO A 495 -26.24 44.10 82.13
C PRO A 495 -26.40 45.44 81.37
N VAL A 496 -25.89 45.49 80.14
CA VAL A 496 -25.95 46.68 79.27
C VAL A 496 -27.31 46.75 78.58
N LEU A 497 -27.84 45.61 78.12
CA LEU A 497 -29.16 45.51 77.47
C LEU A 497 -30.29 45.91 78.41
N ARG A 498 -30.26 45.49 79.68
CA ARG A 498 -31.25 45.91 80.67
C ARG A 498 -31.26 47.42 80.93
N ALA A 499 -30.08 48.03 80.95
CA ALA A 499 -29.95 49.48 81.11
C ALA A 499 -30.40 50.24 79.86
N TYR A 500 -30.07 49.71 78.67
CA TYR A 500 -30.54 50.22 77.40
C TYR A 500 -32.07 50.18 77.31
N GLU A 501 -32.70 49.02 77.56
CA GLU A 501 -34.16 48.83 77.49
C GLU A 501 -34.91 49.73 78.47
N LYS A 502 -34.39 49.86 79.70
CA LYS A 502 -34.98 50.73 80.72
C LYS A 502 -34.92 52.19 80.32
N ASP A 503 -33.76 52.68 79.90
CA ASP A 503 -33.57 54.10 79.59
C ASP A 503 -34.16 54.49 78.22
N LEU A 504 -34.39 53.51 77.32
CA LEU A 504 -35.07 53.70 76.04
C LEU A 504 -36.55 54.08 76.21
N THR A 505 -37.21 53.64 77.29
CA THR A 505 -38.62 53.98 77.55
C THR A 505 -38.85 55.49 77.74
N SER A 506 -37.81 56.23 78.16
CA SER A 506 -37.83 57.69 78.30
C SER A 506 -36.55 58.32 77.71
N PRO A 507 -36.47 58.49 76.38
CA PRO A 507 -35.20 58.71 75.68
C PRO A 507 -34.49 60.02 76.04
N PHE A 508 -35.24 61.12 76.24
CA PHE A 508 -34.63 62.42 76.56
C PHE A 508 -34.06 62.48 77.98
N ILE A 509 -34.74 61.84 78.93
CA ILE A 509 -34.32 61.81 80.34
C ILE A 509 -33.20 60.77 80.53
N GLY A 510 -33.32 59.62 79.86
CA GLY A 510 -32.32 58.56 79.86
C GLY A 510 -31.00 58.93 79.18
N ALA A 511 -31.01 59.87 78.23
CA ALA A 511 -29.79 60.39 77.59
C ALA A 511 -29.05 61.43 78.44
N VAL A 512 -29.78 62.30 79.16
CA VAL A 512 -29.18 63.41 79.94
C VAL A 512 -28.86 63.01 81.38
N ARG A 513 -29.67 62.13 81.97
CA ARG A 513 -29.56 61.70 83.38
C ARG A 513 -29.32 60.20 83.55
N GLY A 514 -29.56 59.40 82.51
CA GLY A 514 -29.37 57.94 82.50
C GLY A 514 -28.14 57.49 81.74
N ASN A 515 -28.08 56.19 81.44
CA ASN A 515 -26.94 55.52 80.82
C ASN A 515 -27.13 55.23 79.33
N LEU A 516 -28.20 55.77 78.72
CA LEU A 516 -28.63 55.42 77.36
C LEU A 516 -27.53 55.63 76.32
N ILE A 517 -26.81 56.76 76.39
CA ILE A 517 -25.73 57.07 75.42
C ILE A 517 -24.59 56.05 75.52
N ARG A 518 -24.19 55.68 76.74
CA ARG A 518 -23.09 54.72 76.97
C ARG A 518 -23.50 53.30 76.57
N ALA A 519 -24.73 52.89 76.88
CA ALA A 519 -25.25 51.59 76.47
C ALA A 519 -25.35 51.48 74.93
N LEU A 520 -25.75 52.57 74.25
CA LEU A 520 -25.79 52.65 72.79
C LEU A 520 -24.38 52.61 72.17
N LEU A 521 -23.39 53.30 72.76
CA LEU A 521 -21.99 53.21 72.33
C LEU A 521 -21.41 51.80 72.48
N ILE A 522 -21.73 51.10 73.58
CA ILE A 522 -21.34 49.69 73.77
C ILE A 522 -21.98 48.79 72.71
N GLN A 523 -23.25 49.03 72.38
CA GLN A 523 -23.97 48.26 71.35
C GLN A 523 -23.40 48.51 69.94
N ILE A 524 -22.99 49.74 69.62
CA ILE A 524 -22.27 50.04 68.37
C ILE A 524 -20.96 49.24 68.30
N GLN A 525 -20.21 49.16 69.41
CA GLN A 525 -18.96 48.40 69.47
C GLN A 525 -19.20 46.89 69.35
N LYS A 526 -20.30 46.38 69.92
CA LYS A 526 -20.73 45.00 69.68
C LYS A 526 -21.05 44.76 68.20
N THR A 527 -21.80 45.65 67.56
CA THR A 527 -22.08 45.51 66.12
C THR A 527 -20.82 45.58 65.26
N LYS A 528 -19.80 46.36 65.65
CA LYS A 528 -18.50 46.38 64.97
C LYS A 528 -17.81 45.02 65.05
N VAL A 529 -17.75 44.44 66.25
CA VAL A 529 -17.18 43.09 66.48
C VAL A 529 -17.95 42.02 65.68
N ASP A 530 -19.29 42.05 65.69
CA ASP A 530 -20.11 41.07 64.98
C ASP A 530 -19.98 41.19 63.46
N VAL A 531 -19.88 42.42 62.93
CA VAL A 531 -19.59 42.67 61.51
C VAL A 531 -18.20 42.17 61.15
N GLU A 532 -17.19 42.38 61.99
CA GLU A 532 -15.83 41.90 61.73
C GLU A 532 -15.74 40.36 61.76
N ILE A 533 -16.45 39.69 62.67
CA ILE A 533 -16.58 38.22 62.68
C ILE A 533 -17.27 37.73 61.41
N ALA A 534 -18.38 38.36 61.01
CA ALA A 534 -19.10 38.00 59.80
C ALA A 534 -18.26 38.24 58.53
N MET A 535 -17.51 39.34 58.49
CA MET A 535 -16.63 39.69 57.37
C MET A 535 -15.45 38.72 57.27
N GLY A 536 -14.88 38.28 58.39
CA GLY A 536 -13.90 37.19 58.44
C GLY A 536 -14.49 35.84 57.99
N GLY A 537 -15.75 35.57 58.33
CA GLY A 537 -16.49 34.41 57.83
C GLY A 537 -16.67 34.42 56.31
N ILE A 538 -17.01 35.56 55.72
CA ILE A 538 -17.14 35.73 54.26
C ILE A 538 -15.80 35.51 53.56
N ASP A 539 -14.72 36.07 54.09
CA ASP A 539 -13.38 35.88 53.53
C ASP A 539 -12.98 34.40 53.56
N SER A 540 -13.25 33.70 54.66
CA SER A 540 -13.01 32.26 54.77
C SER A 540 -13.84 31.44 53.77
N LEU A 541 -15.07 31.85 53.47
CA LEU A 541 -15.93 31.20 52.48
C LEU A 541 -15.43 31.43 51.05
N LEU A 542 -15.11 32.68 50.68
CA LEU A 542 -14.53 33.00 49.38
C LEU A 542 -13.21 32.28 49.16
N LYS A 543 -12.39 32.15 50.22
CA LYS A 543 -11.15 31.39 50.19
C LYS A 543 -11.40 29.89 50.00
N SER A 544 -12.36 29.30 50.72
CA SER A 544 -12.71 27.88 50.59
C SER A 544 -13.21 27.50 49.18
N GLN A 545 -13.73 28.47 48.42
CA GLN A 545 -14.22 28.28 47.05
C GLN A 545 -13.20 28.68 45.97
N GLU A 546 -12.06 29.26 46.34
CA GLU A 546 -11.02 29.69 45.41
C GLU A 546 -10.53 28.51 44.56
N LEU A 547 -10.38 27.34 45.18
CA LEU A 547 -9.97 26.11 44.49
C LEU A 547 -11.02 25.64 43.48
N VAL A 548 -12.31 25.74 43.81
CA VAL A 548 -13.41 25.40 42.90
C VAL A 548 -13.44 26.37 41.71
N PHE A 549 -13.32 27.68 41.95
CA PHE A 549 -13.21 28.68 40.88
C PHE A 549 -11.95 28.48 40.02
N GLY A 550 -10.83 28.08 40.63
CA GLY A 550 -9.59 27.73 39.94
C GLY A 550 -9.76 26.54 39.00
N PHE A 551 -10.43 25.47 39.43
CA PHE A 551 -10.73 24.32 38.57
C PHE A 551 -11.72 24.63 37.45
N ILE A 552 -12.76 25.42 37.73
CA ILE A 552 -13.73 25.86 36.72
C ILE A 552 -13.05 26.70 35.63
N GLY A 553 -12.12 27.59 35.99
CA GLY A 553 -11.36 28.40 35.03
C GLY A 553 -10.33 27.59 34.21
N LEU A 554 -9.80 26.50 34.76
CA LEU A 554 -8.78 25.66 34.14
C LEU A 554 -9.36 24.63 33.15
N THR A 555 -10.61 24.21 33.37
CA THR A 555 -11.26 23.14 32.60
C THR A 555 -11.38 23.44 31.09
N PRO A 556 -11.82 24.64 30.65
CA PRO A 556 -11.92 24.96 29.22
C PRO A 556 -10.57 24.90 28.48
N GLY A 557 -9.49 25.38 29.13
CA GLY A 557 -8.14 25.39 28.56
C GLY A 557 -7.60 23.98 28.31
N LEU A 558 -7.72 23.09 29.29
CA LEU A 558 -7.31 21.68 29.15
C LEU A 558 -8.10 20.95 28.07
N LEU A 559 -9.41 21.19 27.98
CA LEU A 559 -10.28 20.54 27.01
C LEU A 559 -9.88 20.94 25.58
N VAL A 560 -9.68 22.23 25.32
CA VAL A 560 -9.21 22.73 24.02
C VAL A 560 -7.82 22.18 23.67
N SER A 561 -6.86 22.21 24.61
CA SER A 561 -5.52 21.65 24.38
C SER A 561 -5.55 20.14 24.06
N TYR A 562 -6.41 19.37 24.73
CA TYR A 562 -6.58 17.94 24.47
C TYR A 562 -7.12 17.68 23.06
N PHE A 563 -8.20 18.38 22.67
CA PHE A 563 -8.79 18.21 21.33
C PHE A 563 -7.84 18.67 20.21
N VAL A 564 -7.13 19.78 20.37
CA VAL A 564 -6.12 20.24 19.42
C VAL A 564 -4.98 19.24 19.32
N GLY A 565 -4.46 18.73 20.44
CA GLY A 565 -3.42 17.70 20.45
C GLY A 565 -3.86 16.42 19.74
N ARG A 566 -5.10 15.96 20.01
CA ARG A 566 -5.69 14.79 19.34
C ARG A 566 -5.87 15.02 17.83
N TRP A 567 -6.32 16.22 17.42
CA TRP A 567 -6.50 16.57 16.02
C TRP A 567 -5.16 16.58 15.26
N VAL A 568 -4.12 17.21 15.82
CA VAL A 568 -2.76 17.21 15.26
C VAL A 568 -2.23 15.77 15.16
N HIS A 569 -2.35 14.98 16.22
CA HIS A 569 -1.92 13.57 16.22
C HIS A 569 -2.69 12.73 15.18
N SER A 570 -4.00 12.98 15.01
CA SER A 570 -4.84 12.30 14.01
C SER A 570 -4.38 12.58 12.57
N ILE A 571 -3.97 13.81 12.27
CA ILE A 571 -3.48 14.17 10.92
C ILE A 571 -2.21 13.39 10.56
N PHE A 572 -1.29 13.23 11.51
CA PHE A 572 -0.05 12.48 11.30
C PHE A 572 -0.27 10.96 11.25
N THR A 573 -1.26 10.43 11.97
CA THR A 573 -1.53 8.98 12.06
C THR A 573 -2.43 8.45 10.94
N THR A 574 -3.37 9.25 10.41
CA THR A 574 -4.34 8.82 9.38
C THR A 574 -3.66 8.32 8.09
N LYS A 575 -2.49 8.89 7.73
CA LYS A 575 -1.73 8.46 6.55
C LYS A 575 -1.11 7.06 6.71
N ARG A 576 -0.78 6.63 7.93
CA ARG A 576 -0.21 5.29 8.20
C ARG A 576 -1.31 4.22 8.21
N GLY A 577 -2.49 4.50 8.77
CA GLY A 577 -3.61 3.57 8.82
C GLY A 577 -4.22 3.26 7.44
N SER A 578 -4.43 4.28 6.60
CA SER A 578 -5.04 4.10 5.27
C SER A 578 -4.15 3.28 4.32
N ALA A 579 -2.82 3.47 4.38
CA ALA A 579 -1.89 2.73 3.54
C ALA A 579 -1.78 1.26 3.95
N ALA A 580 -1.75 0.97 5.26
CA ALA A 580 -1.76 -0.40 5.78
C ALA A 580 -3.07 -1.12 5.44
N ALA A 581 -4.22 -0.48 5.67
CA ALA A 581 -5.54 -1.03 5.33
C ALA A 581 -5.72 -1.29 3.84
N ARG A 582 -5.11 -0.45 2.97
CA ARG A 582 -5.13 -0.67 1.52
C ARG A 582 -4.27 -1.86 1.10
N LYS A 583 -3.13 -2.09 1.77
CA LYS A 583 -2.25 -3.25 1.52
C LYS A 583 -2.91 -4.54 1.99
N SER A 584 -3.46 -4.59 3.20
CA SER A 584 -4.18 -5.75 3.72
C SER A 584 -5.41 -6.07 2.86
N GLY A 585 -6.16 -5.03 2.44
CA GLY A 585 -7.29 -5.16 1.52
C GLY A 585 -6.90 -5.73 0.14
N GLN A 586 -5.70 -5.44 -0.37
CA GLN A 586 -5.21 -6.08 -1.61
C GLN A 586 -4.95 -7.56 -1.41
N MET A 587 -4.32 -7.96 -0.31
CA MET A 587 -4.01 -9.36 0.00
C MET A 587 -5.27 -10.20 0.18
N VAL A 588 -6.27 -9.68 0.92
CA VAL A 588 -7.57 -10.35 1.10
C VAL A 588 -8.30 -10.55 -0.23
N ARG A 589 -8.22 -9.58 -1.14
CA ARG A 589 -8.82 -9.71 -2.48
C ARG A 589 -8.17 -10.82 -3.30
N GLN A 590 -6.84 -10.92 -3.27
CA GLN A 590 -6.13 -11.98 -4.00
C GLN A 590 -6.42 -13.35 -3.41
N LEU A 591 -6.46 -13.47 -2.09
CA LEU A 591 -6.84 -14.72 -1.43
C LEU A 591 -8.28 -15.14 -1.77
N ARG A 592 -9.21 -14.19 -1.83
CA ARG A 592 -10.59 -14.45 -2.28
C ARG A 592 -10.65 -14.84 -3.77
N ASN A 593 -9.81 -14.27 -4.61
CA ASN A 593 -9.75 -14.65 -6.03
C ASN A 593 -9.22 -16.08 -6.17
N ILE A 594 -8.19 -16.45 -5.41
CA ILE A 594 -7.66 -17.82 -5.34
C ILE A 594 -8.75 -18.79 -4.89
N ASP A 595 -9.46 -18.48 -3.79
CA ASP A 595 -10.57 -19.29 -3.28
C ASP A 595 -11.68 -19.46 -4.33
N ARG A 596 -12.00 -18.38 -5.06
CA ARG A 596 -13.00 -18.42 -6.15
C ARG A 596 -12.53 -19.29 -7.33
N ILE A 597 -11.26 -19.22 -7.71
CA ILE A 597 -10.69 -20.07 -8.78
C ILE A 597 -10.77 -21.54 -8.36
N LEU A 598 -10.27 -21.86 -7.15
CA LEU A 598 -10.26 -23.23 -6.63
C LEU A 598 -11.67 -23.81 -6.43
N THR A 599 -12.65 -22.98 -6.04
CA THR A 599 -14.04 -23.43 -5.84
C THR A 599 -14.78 -23.58 -7.17
N ALA A 600 -14.51 -22.72 -8.15
CA ALA A 600 -15.16 -22.77 -9.46
C ALA A 600 -14.56 -23.83 -10.40
N ALA A 601 -13.31 -24.22 -10.16
CA ALA A 601 -12.62 -25.20 -10.98
C ALA A 601 -13.25 -26.59 -10.89
N GLN A 602 -13.35 -27.25 -12.05
CA GLN A 602 -13.71 -28.65 -12.15
C GLN A 602 -12.42 -29.49 -12.17
N PRO A 603 -12.33 -30.57 -11.37
CA PRO A 603 -11.18 -31.45 -11.41
C PRO A 603 -11.14 -32.21 -12.75
N THR A 604 -9.94 -32.42 -13.28
CA THR A 604 -9.71 -33.35 -14.40
C THR A 604 -9.89 -34.80 -13.95
N ASP A 605 -9.87 -35.76 -14.89
CA ASP A 605 -10.01 -37.20 -14.59
C ASP A 605 -8.96 -37.72 -13.59
N PHE A 606 -7.82 -37.05 -13.49
CA PHE A 606 -6.73 -37.33 -12.53
C PHE A 606 -6.86 -36.56 -11.20
N GLY A 607 -7.93 -35.79 -11.00
CA GLY A 607 -8.12 -34.95 -9.81
C GLY A 607 -7.29 -33.65 -9.81
N GLU A 608 -6.68 -33.31 -10.94
CA GLU A 608 -5.83 -32.14 -11.12
C GLU A 608 -6.63 -30.93 -11.63
N LEU A 609 -5.99 -29.76 -11.61
CA LEU A 609 -6.58 -28.50 -12.08
C LEU A 609 -6.31 -28.32 -13.58
N HIS A 610 -7.32 -27.91 -14.36
CA HIS A 610 -7.11 -27.55 -15.77
C HIS A 610 -6.01 -26.49 -15.93
N TYR A 611 -5.22 -26.58 -17.01
CA TYR A 611 -4.07 -25.69 -17.27
C TYR A 611 -4.43 -24.20 -17.14
N LYS A 612 -5.58 -23.79 -17.69
CA LYS A 612 -6.12 -22.43 -17.58
C LYS A 612 -6.27 -21.94 -16.14
N ASP A 613 -6.90 -22.75 -15.28
CA ASP A 613 -7.16 -22.37 -13.89
C ASP A 613 -5.88 -22.45 -13.05
N GLN A 614 -4.98 -23.39 -13.37
CA GLN A 614 -3.66 -23.49 -12.76
C GLN A 614 -2.81 -22.26 -13.05
N GLY A 615 -2.74 -21.81 -14.30
CA GLY A 615 -2.01 -20.60 -14.64
C GLY A 615 -2.61 -19.34 -14.00
N LEU A 616 -3.94 -19.27 -13.88
CA LEU A 616 -4.60 -18.18 -13.15
C LEU A 616 -4.26 -18.19 -11.66
N LEU A 617 -4.25 -19.37 -11.02
CA LEU A 617 -3.87 -19.54 -9.63
C LEU A 617 -2.44 -19.04 -9.41
N ILE A 618 -1.49 -19.45 -10.25
CA ILE A 618 -0.08 -19.02 -10.13
C ILE A 618 0.07 -17.51 -10.27
N CYS A 619 -0.69 -16.89 -11.19
CA CYS A 619 -0.69 -15.43 -11.32
C CYS A 619 -1.16 -14.74 -10.04
N GLU A 620 -2.27 -15.19 -9.44
CA GLU A 620 -2.81 -14.58 -8.23
C GLU A 620 -1.92 -14.84 -7.00
N VAL A 621 -1.34 -16.04 -6.90
CA VAL A 621 -0.37 -16.41 -5.84
C VAL A 621 0.91 -15.58 -5.97
N HIS A 622 1.40 -15.33 -7.19
CA HIS A 622 2.56 -14.46 -7.42
C HIS A 622 2.30 -13.03 -6.94
N VAL A 623 1.15 -12.45 -7.29
CA VAL A 623 0.78 -11.09 -6.84
C VAL A 623 0.60 -11.06 -5.32
N LEU A 624 0.01 -12.10 -4.73
CA LEU A 624 -0.13 -12.23 -3.29
C LEU A 624 1.25 -12.27 -2.61
N ARG A 625 2.19 -13.08 -3.11
CA ARG A 625 3.56 -13.17 -2.57
C ARG A 625 4.29 -11.83 -2.65
N GLN A 626 4.14 -11.09 -3.73
CA GLN A 626 4.72 -9.74 -3.86
C GLN A 626 4.11 -8.74 -2.88
N ALA A 627 2.81 -8.86 -2.58
CA ALA A 627 2.14 -8.03 -1.58
C ALA A 627 2.59 -8.40 -0.15
N VAL A 628 2.73 -9.69 0.15
CA VAL A 628 3.20 -10.22 1.44
C VAL A 628 4.64 -9.76 1.72
N GLU A 629 5.53 -9.82 0.73
CA GLU A 629 6.94 -9.37 0.87
C GLU A 629 7.05 -7.90 1.32
N LYS A 630 6.09 -7.05 0.94
CA LYS A 630 6.06 -5.62 1.31
C LYS A 630 5.32 -5.33 2.64
N ALA A 631 4.61 -6.32 3.18
CA ALA A 631 3.71 -6.15 4.31
C ALA A 631 4.11 -6.94 5.55
N MET A 632 4.79 -8.09 5.40
CA MET A 632 5.12 -9.00 6.48
C MET A 632 6.63 -9.07 6.79
N PRO A 633 7.01 -9.45 8.04
CA PRO A 633 8.40 -9.75 8.39
C PRO A 633 8.97 -10.95 7.62
N ALA A 634 10.29 -11.01 7.45
CA ALA A 634 10.98 -12.02 6.65
C ALA A 634 10.76 -13.48 7.10
N ALA A 635 10.63 -13.73 8.41
CA ALA A 635 10.39 -15.08 8.94
C ALA A 635 9.02 -15.64 8.49
N VAL A 636 7.96 -14.83 8.67
CA VAL A 636 6.58 -15.18 8.26
C VAL A 636 6.49 -15.30 6.73
N TYR A 637 7.25 -14.48 5.99
CA TYR A 637 7.34 -14.59 4.53
C TYR A 637 7.93 -15.94 4.08
N ARG A 638 8.90 -16.50 4.82
CA ARG A 638 9.49 -17.80 4.48
C ARG A 638 8.46 -18.93 4.63
N GLU A 639 7.75 -18.96 5.75
CA GLU A 639 6.65 -19.91 6.01
C GLU A 639 5.55 -19.77 4.94
N PHE A 640 5.15 -18.54 4.62
CA PHE A 640 4.17 -18.28 3.56
C PHE A 640 4.68 -18.74 2.19
N GLY A 641 5.99 -18.65 1.95
CA GLY A 641 6.63 -19.15 0.73
C GLY A 641 6.55 -20.67 0.59
N GLU A 642 6.59 -21.43 1.68
CA GLU A 642 6.42 -22.89 1.69
C GLU A 642 4.95 -23.26 1.41
N ASP A 643 4.01 -22.62 2.11
CA ASP A 643 2.57 -22.78 1.88
C ASP A 643 2.17 -22.40 0.44
N SER A 644 2.75 -21.32 -0.09
CA SER A 644 2.54 -20.87 -1.46
C SER A 644 3.09 -21.86 -2.50
N LYS A 645 4.16 -22.60 -2.18
CA LYS A 645 4.70 -23.64 -3.08
C LYS A 645 3.79 -24.85 -3.09
N GLU A 646 3.30 -25.28 -1.93
CA GLU A 646 2.32 -26.38 -1.83
C GLU A 646 1.02 -26.03 -2.56
N LEU A 647 0.57 -24.77 -2.50
CA LEU A 647 -0.61 -24.31 -3.21
C LEU A 647 -0.46 -24.33 -4.74
N CYS A 648 0.74 -24.05 -5.25
CA CYS A 648 1.02 -24.05 -6.68
C CYS A 648 1.35 -25.45 -7.25
N ASP A 649 1.44 -26.48 -6.41
CA ASP A 649 1.81 -27.82 -6.84
C ASP A 649 0.64 -28.52 -7.56
N VAL A 650 0.84 -28.87 -8.84
CA VAL A 650 -0.19 -29.36 -9.76
C VAL A 650 -0.74 -30.72 -9.33
N ARG A 651 0.14 -31.64 -8.89
CA ARG A 651 -0.23 -33.03 -8.57
C ARG A 651 -0.73 -33.23 -7.14
N SER A 652 -0.72 -32.18 -6.33
CA SER A 652 -1.21 -32.24 -4.94
C SER A 652 -2.73 -32.52 -4.86
N GLY A 653 -3.44 -32.33 -5.98
CA GLY A 653 -4.88 -32.55 -6.12
C GLY A 653 -5.69 -31.33 -5.68
N LEU A 654 -6.83 -31.11 -6.33
CA LEU A 654 -7.69 -29.93 -6.08
C LEU A 654 -8.12 -29.80 -4.62
N GLU A 655 -8.41 -30.93 -3.95
CA GLU A 655 -8.83 -30.93 -2.55
C GLU A 655 -7.73 -30.46 -1.61
N ARG A 656 -6.49 -30.91 -1.82
CA ARG A 656 -5.35 -30.48 -1.02
C ARG A 656 -5.04 -29.01 -1.22
N GLN A 657 -5.08 -28.52 -2.46
CA GLN A 657 -4.91 -27.09 -2.75
C GLN A 657 -5.96 -26.23 -2.03
N ARG A 658 -7.23 -26.68 -1.97
CA ARG A 658 -8.29 -26.00 -1.19
C ARG A 658 -8.00 -25.99 0.31
N MET A 659 -7.49 -27.09 0.87
CA MET A 659 -7.09 -27.14 2.28
C MET A 659 -5.92 -26.19 2.58
N VAL A 660 -4.92 -26.13 1.70
CA VAL A 660 -3.77 -25.22 1.83
C VAL A 660 -4.22 -23.76 1.74
N ALA A 661 -5.10 -23.41 0.81
CA ALA A 661 -5.67 -22.06 0.72
C ALA A 661 -6.41 -21.65 2.01
N ASN A 662 -7.15 -22.59 2.61
CA ASN A 662 -7.79 -22.39 3.91
C ASN A 662 -6.78 -22.25 5.06
N ARG A 663 -5.70 -23.03 5.06
CA ARG A 663 -4.59 -22.92 6.03
C ARG A 663 -3.96 -21.54 5.96
N ILE A 664 -3.63 -21.06 4.76
CA ILE A 664 -3.08 -19.70 4.54
C ILE A 664 -4.03 -18.64 5.09
N ARG A 665 -5.34 -18.75 4.80
CA ARG A 665 -6.34 -17.81 5.30
C ARG A 665 -6.39 -17.75 6.83
N TRP A 666 -6.28 -18.89 7.48
CA TRP A 666 -6.34 -19.00 8.93
C TRP A 666 -5.03 -18.55 9.61
N ALA A 667 -3.89 -19.10 9.17
CA ALA A 667 -2.57 -18.86 9.78
C ALA A 667 -2.13 -17.40 9.67
N TYR A 668 -2.40 -16.75 8.52
CA TYR A 668 -1.98 -15.38 8.26
C TYR A 668 -3.06 -14.32 8.52
N LYS A 669 -4.18 -14.70 9.15
CA LYS A 669 -5.33 -13.82 9.44
C LYS A 669 -4.93 -12.53 10.16
N ARG A 670 -3.97 -12.59 11.09
CA ARG A 670 -3.50 -11.43 11.86
C ARG A 670 -2.92 -10.32 10.97
N PHE A 671 -2.27 -10.69 9.87
CA PHE A 671 -1.63 -9.74 8.95
C PHE A 671 -2.54 -9.34 7.79
N LEU A 672 -3.67 -10.04 7.62
CA LEU A 672 -4.68 -9.76 6.62
C LEU A 672 -5.76 -8.76 7.12
N ASN A 673 -5.84 -8.54 8.44
CA ASN A 673 -6.84 -7.68 9.08
C ASN A 673 -6.38 -6.24 9.32
#